data_AF-A0A7X9AWS1-F1
#
_entry.id   AF-A0A7X9AWS1-F1
#
_cell.length_a   1.000
_cell.length_b   1.000
_cell.length_c   1.000
_cell.angle_alpha   90.00
_cell.angle_beta   90.00
_cell.angle_gamma   90.00
#
_symmetry.space_group_name_H-M   'P 1'
#
loop_
_entity.id
_entity.type
_entity.pdbx_description
1 polymer ?
#
loop_
_entity_poly.entity_id
_entity_poly.type
_entity_poly.pdbx_seq_one_letter_code
_entity_poly.pdbx_strand_id
1 'polypeptide(L)'
;MFFQRHCHASFIMPLCLGALGLLLLFAGCSGTQLPPGLHKDNNGYRASFDAELSPEAKYAFLSWQLELQQNAGSDRELLAYLAQLQEKELKTGTLRLAEMITKMGGNFTRLDANGGLRFDPAIFAENENWQEVLTLLENLRTALKTPIRAMPNDDEIALLFGAEHESARADFRAWLADRSPELPDNPILPRKKLLQELDQIQDIISLKRRLLDSCAEANALLESGNGLKAVNLLEETGKLLPDHSSLSLIGDTKTLAALERERRELPGRMLKQALAAAEKSMHEALEESQPRDSLRMQNSLESLERQLTNHLQLWQSDQRFKDCLLEHKDQLQSLLGKMAKWRAHFWQEELSKLAEQNEFWPAALRYQSFMALLSDADSGDLGLYFKVRPNNADGATLFAEQIQSTLKDKFVSTLPAAFKHYLSAIDHGSNIANTHGISLTLCKMLQSLSELAGGENTLPEECRSALSKMRAYAEQSKRNLVKDSLQSTLHINEMSSGSPGLGMTYARDLENVLRGPVQYEGLLPWLKIAENNQPQGHRDYVIYGGIIADYNANELVERSSMRSVIRHDEIQKLGNPDYNAEAGANAPLRQSAKYIYRQDVLEQVITVKEIERLAHLRVFFNIKGPGVAELLEINEFYSRKFAIEQSHLFEDVHRKHSIETYDRMELKAPEAPPALLNDRVWSSGEMLDFARKDSLHSLAVKVLYQLQYFPLFLAQRAERFAQENEWQEAAEYWGRCYAVCEELNPPVEVADVFKFSQTPSASCYESDMRKLQDRQKELRELKRTVSEKAFAQTCTYLRQKK
;
A
#
# COMPACT_ATOMS: atom_id res chain seq x y z
N MET A 1 -87.56 -70.57 -17.94
CA MET A 1 -88.54 -69.48 -18.17
C MET A 1 -88.51 -69.21 -19.67
N PHE A 2 -89.53 -69.64 -20.42
CA PHE A 2 -90.61 -68.76 -20.95
C PHE A 2 -90.03 -67.73 -21.94
N PHE A 3 -90.36 -67.61 -23.23
CA PHE A 3 -91.54 -67.86 -24.08
C PHE A 3 -91.00 -68.17 -25.51
N GLN A 4 -91.52 -69.16 -26.27
CA GLN A 4 -92.54 -69.00 -27.35
C GLN A 4 -92.11 -68.03 -28.48
N ARG A 5 -92.26 -68.30 -29.78
CA ARG A 5 -93.41 -68.88 -30.52
C ARG A 5 -92.95 -69.09 -31.99
N HIS A 6 -93.19 -70.26 -32.60
CA HIS A 6 -94.25 -70.54 -33.61
C HIS A 6 -94.00 -69.91 -35.00
N CYS A 7 -94.31 -70.53 -36.14
CA CYS A 7 -94.90 -71.83 -36.49
C CYS A 7 -94.77 -71.97 -38.03
N HIS A 8 -94.68 -73.23 -38.49
CA HIS A 8 -95.38 -73.88 -39.61
C HIS A 8 -95.82 -73.01 -40.82
N ALA A 9 -95.73 -73.44 -42.07
CA ALA A 9 -96.01 -74.73 -42.72
C ALA A 9 -95.88 -74.38 -44.24
N SER A 10 -95.68 -75.23 -45.24
CA SER A 10 -95.76 -76.68 -45.38
C SER A 10 -95.40 -76.96 -46.84
N PHE A 11 -94.75 -78.12 -47.04
CA PHE A 11 -95.02 -79.05 -48.15
C PHE A 11 -94.56 -78.73 -49.59
N ILE A 12 -93.79 -79.71 -50.10
CA ILE A 12 -93.89 -80.39 -51.40
C ILE A 12 -92.70 -80.21 -52.37
N MET A 13 -92.10 -81.37 -52.68
CA MET A 13 -91.51 -81.75 -53.98
C MET A 13 -90.06 -81.34 -54.29
N PRO A 14 -89.36 -82.09 -55.18
CA PRO A 14 -88.12 -82.77 -54.83
C PRO A 14 -86.97 -82.32 -55.72
N LEU A 15 -85.91 -81.70 -55.16
CA LEU A 15 -84.68 -81.41 -55.92
C LEU A 15 -83.43 -81.14 -55.07
N CYS A 16 -83.53 -81.05 -53.74
CA CYS A 16 -82.44 -80.54 -52.89
C CYS A 16 -81.63 -81.62 -52.17
N LEU A 17 -81.66 -82.87 -52.65
CA LEU A 17 -80.78 -83.96 -52.19
C LEU A 17 -79.35 -83.89 -52.81
N GLY A 18 -79.06 -82.94 -53.72
CA GLY A 18 -77.74 -82.80 -54.35
C GLY A 18 -76.87 -81.63 -53.85
N ALA A 19 -77.45 -80.57 -53.28
CA ALA A 19 -76.71 -79.32 -52.98
C ALA A 19 -76.21 -79.22 -51.52
N LEU A 20 -76.86 -79.89 -50.57
CA LEU A 20 -76.45 -79.82 -49.15
C LEU A 20 -75.20 -80.66 -48.86
N GLY A 21 -74.94 -81.70 -49.68
CA GLY A 21 -73.73 -82.52 -49.60
C GLY A 21 -72.46 -81.76 -50.04
N LEU A 22 -72.59 -80.75 -50.91
CA LEU A 22 -71.46 -79.95 -51.41
C LEU A 22 -71.13 -78.76 -50.50
N LEU A 23 -72.12 -78.09 -49.89
CA LEU A 23 -71.88 -76.89 -49.07
C LEU A 23 -71.32 -77.18 -47.66
N LEU A 24 -71.63 -78.33 -47.07
CA LEU A 24 -71.02 -78.72 -45.79
C LEU A 24 -69.61 -79.32 -45.95
N LEU A 25 -69.24 -79.76 -47.16
CA LEU A 25 -67.87 -80.12 -47.52
C LEU A 25 -66.93 -78.90 -47.61
N PHE A 26 -67.45 -77.68 -47.73
CA PHE A 26 -66.63 -76.45 -47.83
C PHE A 26 -66.52 -75.62 -46.55
N ALA A 27 -67.38 -75.81 -45.54
CA ALA A 27 -67.37 -75.01 -44.30
C ALA A 27 -66.47 -75.55 -43.17
N GLY A 28 -65.94 -76.77 -43.30
CA GLY A 28 -64.98 -77.35 -42.33
C GLY A 28 -63.50 -77.14 -42.69
N CYS A 29 -63.21 -76.56 -43.86
CA CYS A 29 -61.86 -76.41 -44.41
C CYS A 29 -61.39 -74.94 -44.42
N SER A 30 -61.59 -74.21 -43.33
CA SER A 30 -60.73 -73.07 -43.02
C SER A 30 -59.67 -73.53 -42.00
N GLY A 31 -58.91 -74.55 -42.38
CA GLY A 31 -57.65 -74.81 -41.72
C GLY A 31 -56.79 -73.58 -41.99
N THR A 32 -56.47 -72.82 -40.94
CA THR A 32 -55.38 -71.85 -40.96
C THR A 32 -54.23 -72.48 -41.75
N GLN A 33 -53.94 -71.96 -42.95
CA GLN A 33 -52.82 -72.44 -43.74
C GLN A 33 -51.58 -72.18 -42.90
N LEU A 34 -51.07 -73.26 -42.31
CA LEU A 34 -49.81 -73.20 -41.58
C LEU A 34 -48.72 -72.79 -42.59
N PRO A 35 -47.74 -71.99 -42.15
CA PRO A 35 -46.61 -71.63 -43.00
C PRO A 35 -46.02 -72.86 -43.69
N PRO A 36 -45.55 -72.75 -44.94
CA PRO A 36 -44.92 -73.86 -45.64
C PRO A 36 -43.82 -74.47 -44.78
N GLY A 37 -43.84 -75.79 -44.59
CA GLY A 37 -42.89 -76.51 -43.73
C GLY A 37 -43.25 -76.57 -42.24
N LEU A 38 -44.44 -76.13 -41.81
CA LEU A 38 -44.91 -76.28 -40.43
C LEU A 38 -46.14 -77.21 -40.33
N HIS A 39 -46.05 -78.23 -39.48
CA HIS A 39 -47.15 -79.17 -39.21
C HIS A 39 -47.55 -79.11 -37.73
N LYS A 40 -48.82 -79.41 -37.41
CA LYS A 40 -49.33 -79.47 -36.04
C LYS A 40 -49.60 -80.93 -35.67
N ASP A 41 -48.85 -81.45 -34.71
CA ASP A 41 -49.03 -82.80 -34.14
C ASP A 41 -49.69 -82.69 -32.75
N ASN A 42 -50.20 -83.80 -32.19
CA ASN A 42 -50.88 -83.83 -30.88
C ASN A 42 -50.02 -83.36 -29.67
N ASN A 43 -48.73 -83.11 -29.86
CA ASN A 43 -47.78 -82.59 -28.86
C ASN A 43 -47.22 -81.19 -29.20
N GLY A 44 -47.86 -80.46 -30.12
CA GLY A 44 -47.48 -79.10 -30.53
C GLY A 44 -47.01 -79.00 -31.99
N TYR A 45 -46.40 -77.87 -32.34
CA TYR A 45 -45.89 -77.61 -33.69
C TYR A 45 -44.58 -78.35 -33.98
N ARG A 46 -44.48 -78.94 -35.18
CA ARG A 46 -43.29 -79.61 -35.69
C ARG A 46 -42.98 -79.11 -37.09
N ALA A 47 -41.77 -78.61 -37.29
CA ALA A 47 -41.36 -78.10 -38.58
C ALA A 47 -40.69 -79.19 -39.45
N SER A 48 -41.10 -79.30 -40.70
CA SER A 48 -40.51 -80.08 -41.80
C SER A 48 -39.67 -79.18 -42.71
N PHE A 49 -38.86 -78.32 -42.10
CA PHE A 49 -37.82 -77.60 -42.84
C PHE A 49 -36.64 -78.52 -43.11
N ASP A 50 -35.87 -78.19 -44.14
CA ASP A 50 -34.62 -78.89 -44.44
C ASP A 50 -33.66 -78.87 -43.22
N ALA A 51 -32.92 -79.95 -43.05
CA ALA A 51 -32.01 -80.12 -41.91
C ALA A 51 -30.88 -79.08 -41.94
N GLU A 52 -30.54 -78.58 -43.13
CA GLU A 52 -29.50 -77.60 -43.40
C GLU A 52 -29.89 -76.15 -43.02
N LEU A 53 -31.17 -75.87 -42.79
CA LEU A 53 -31.64 -74.53 -42.44
C LEU A 53 -31.36 -74.18 -40.97
N SER A 54 -30.69 -73.05 -40.73
CA SER A 54 -30.40 -72.57 -39.39
C SER A 54 -31.67 -72.17 -38.60
N PRO A 55 -31.61 -72.16 -37.25
CA PRO A 55 -32.67 -71.60 -36.40
C PRO A 55 -32.99 -70.14 -36.75
N GLU A 56 -32.01 -69.41 -37.30
CA GLU A 56 -32.09 -68.01 -37.72
C GLU A 56 -32.95 -67.84 -38.98
N ALA A 57 -32.69 -68.63 -40.01
CA ALA A 57 -33.53 -68.69 -41.22
C ALA A 57 -34.96 -69.14 -40.89
N LYS A 58 -35.11 -70.11 -39.98
CA LYS A 58 -36.41 -70.61 -39.51
C LYS A 58 -37.19 -69.55 -38.74
N TYR A 59 -36.54 -68.83 -37.83
CA TYR A 59 -37.17 -67.79 -37.02
C TYR A 59 -37.56 -66.56 -37.86
N ALA A 60 -36.67 -66.09 -38.73
CA ALA A 60 -36.93 -64.95 -39.62
C ALA A 60 -38.08 -65.24 -40.60
N PHE A 61 -38.07 -66.43 -41.23
CA PHE A 61 -39.10 -66.85 -42.17
C PHE A 61 -40.47 -67.00 -41.49
N LEU A 62 -40.53 -67.65 -40.33
CA LEU A 62 -41.78 -67.81 -39.60
C LEU A 62 -42.31 -66.48 -39.05
N SER A 63 -41.43 -65.58 -38.61
CA SER A 63 -41.82 -64.23 -38.17
C SER A 63 -42.45 -63.42 -39.31
N TRP A 64 -41.87 -63.48 -40.51
CA TRP A 64 -42.43 -62.87 -41.72
C TRP A 64 -43.79 -63.45 -42.09
N GLN A 65 -43.94 -64.78 -42.06
CA GLN A 65 -45.19 -65.46 -42.36
C GLN A 65 -46.30 -65.11 -41.37
N LEU A 66 -45.97 -64.92 -40.09
CA LEU A 66 -46.93 -64.49 -39.07
C LEU A 66 -47.38 -63.04 -39.25
N GLU A 67 -46.48 -62.15 -39.67
CA GLU A 67 -46.81 -60.75 -39.98
C GLU A 67 -47.74 -60.66 -41.20
N LEU A 68 -47.52 -61.51 -42.22
CA LEU A 68 -48.40 -61.61 -43.39
C LEU A 68 -49.81 -62.13 -43.06
N GLN A 69 -49.96 -62.96 -42.04
CA GLN A 69 -51.23 -63.65 -41.74
C GLN A 69 -52.24 -62.85 -40.89
N GLN A 70 -51.89 -61.65 -40.38
CA GLN A 70 -52.71 -60.66 -39.63
C GLN A 70 -53.59 -61.14 -38.42
N ASN A 71 -53.88 -62.43 -38.25
CA ASN A 71 -54.72 -63.01 -37.18
C ASN A 71 -54.02 -64.14 -36.37
N ALA A 72 -52.73 -64.37 -36.61
CA ALA A 72 -51.98 -65.49 -36.00
C ALA A 72 -51.53 -65.26 -34.54
N GLY A 73 -51.91 -64.14 -33.91
CA GLY A 73 -51.53 -63.82 -32.52
C GLY A 73 -52.26 -64.62 -31.42
N SER A 74 -53.09 -65.61 -31.77
CA SER A 74 -53.93 -66.35 -30.80
C SER A 74 -53.50 -67.80 -30.55
N ASP A 75 -52.56 -68.37 -31.31
CA ASP A 75 -52.06 -69.73 -31.07
C ASP A 75 -50.88 -69.74 -30.10
N ARG A 76 -51.15 -70.17 -28.87
CA ARG A 76 -50.19 -70.19 -27.75
C ARG A 76 -49.05 -71.19 -27.97
N GLU A 77 -49.27 -72.27 -28.72
CA GLU A 77 -48.25 -73.29 -28.99
C GLU A 77 -47.30 -72.83 -30.10
N LEU A 78 -47.81 -72.10 -31.10
CA LEU A 78 -47.00 -71.49 -32.15
C LEU A 78 -46.09 -70.41 -31.59
N LEU A 79 -46.63 -69.55 -30.72
CA LEU A 79 -45.86 -68.53 -29.99
C LEU A 79 -44.81 -69.16 -29.07
N ALA A 80 -45.12 -70.29 -28.42
CA ALA A 80 -44.13 -71.03 -27.61
C ALA A 80 -43.02 -71.65 -28.46
N TYR A 81 -43.35 -72.17 -29.64
CA TYR A 81 -42.36 -72.72 -30.58
C TYR A 81 -41.46 -71.62 -31.19
N LEU A 82 -42.03 -70.48 -31.56
CA LEU A 82 -41.25 -69.30 -31.97
C LEU A 82 -40.38 -68.78 -30.85
N ALA A 83 -40.87 -68.74 -29.61
CA ALA A 83 -40.07 -68.34 -28.45
C ALA A 83 -38.89 -69.30 -28.22
N GLN A 84 -39.07 -70.62 -28.44
CA GLN A 84 -37.97 -71.59 -28.38
C GLN A 84 -36.96 -71.41 -29.52
N LEU A 85 -37.42 -71.08 -30.74
CA LEU A 85 -36.53 -70.78 -31.86
C LEU A 85 -35.78 -69.45 -31.65
N GLN A 86 -36.49 -68.42 -31.17
CA GLN A 86 -35.95 -67.13 -30.75
C GLN A 86 -34.92 -67.31 -29.63
N GLU A 87 -35.14 -68.19 -28.65
CA GLU A 87 -34.18 -68.44 -27.58
C GLU A 87 -32.90 -69.14 -28.10
N LYS A 88 -33.05 -70.09 -29.05
CA LYS A 88 -31.91 -70.77 -29.68
C LYS A 88 -31.11 -69.84 -30.59
N GLU A 89 -31.79 -69.01 -31.36
CA GLU A 89 -31.19 -68.03 -32.25
C GLU A 89 -30.56 -66.88 -31.44
N LEU A 90 -31.21 -66.41 -30.37
CA LEU A 90 -30.64 -65.47 -29.40
C LEU A 90 -29.35 -66.02 -28.76
N LYS A 91 -29.31 -67.29 -28.35
CA LYS A 91 -28.07 -67.92 -27.84
C LYS A 91 -26.96 -67.95 -28.90
N THR A 92 -27.31 -68.27 -30.14
CA THR A 92 -26.32 -68.39 -31.24
C THR A 92 -25.81 -67.01 -31.69
N GLY A 93 -26.71 -66.03 -31.83
CA GLY A 93 -26.38 -64.64 -32.19
C GLY A 93 -25.60 -63.92 -31.10
N THR A 94 -25.94 -64.15 -29.82
CA THR A 94 -25.16 -63.59 -28.69
C THR A 94 -23.77 -64.17 -28.61
N LEU A 95 -23.59 -65.48 -28.84
CA LEU A 95 -22.26 -66.11 -28.91
C LEU A 95 -21.44 -65.58 -30.08
N ARG A 96 -22.03 -65.47 -31.29
CA ARG A 96 -21.35 -64.90 -32.47
C ARG A 96 -20.91 -63.45 -32.21
N LEU A 97 -21.77 -62.64 -31.61
CA LEU A 97 -21.45 -61.25 -31.27
C LEU A 97 -20.36 -61.19 -30.19
N ALA A 98 -20.42 -62.04 -29.17
CA ALA A 98 -19.41 -62.10 -28.11
C ALA A 98 -18.04 -62.57 -28.65
N GLU A 99 -18.01 -63.52 -29.58
CA GLU A 99 -16.80 -63.95 -30.30
C GLU A 99 -16.23 -62.85 -31.19
N MET A 100 -17.09 -62.11 -31.90
CA MET A 100 -16.68 -60.96 -32.72
C MET A 100 -16.08 -59.86 -31.84
N ILE A 101 -16.75 -59.53 -30.73
CA ILE A 101 -16.26 -58.55 -29.75
C ILE A 101 -14.93 -59.04 -29.14
N THR A 102 -14.78 -60.34 -28.87
CA THR A 102 -13.54 -60.91 -28.34
C THR A 102 -12.39 -60.82 -29.33
N LYS A 103 -12.64 -61.07 -30.62
CA LYS A 103 -11.66 -60.88 -31.70
C LYS A 103 -11.26 -59.42 -31.86
N MET A 104 -12.20 -58.49 -31.70
CA MET A 104 -11.97 -57.05 -31.80
C MET A 104 -11.25 -56.47 -30.58
N GLY A 105 -11.60 -56.92 -29.38
CA GLY A 105 -11.03 -56.47 -28.12
C GLY A 105 -9.68 -57.13 -27.78
N GLY A 106 -9.34 -58.24 -28.44
CA GLY A 106 -8.10 -58.97 -28.18
C GLY A 106 -7.96 -59.36 -26.70
N ASN A 107 -6.82 -59.05 -26.10
CA ASN A 107 -6.53 -59.39 -24.70
C ASN A 107 -7.40 -58.66 -23.66
N PHE A 108 -8.09 -57.58 -24.06
CA PHE A 108 -9.00 -56.82 -23.18
C PHE A 108 -10.28 -57.60 -22.87
N THR A 109 -10.69 -58.48 -23.76
CA THR A 109 -11.98 -59.16 -23.72
C THR A 109 -11.77 -60.65 -23.59
N ARG A 110 -12.52 -61.32 -22.70
CA ARG A 110 -12.47 -62.77 -22.54
C ARG A 110 -13.87 -63.36 -22.43
N LEU A 111 -14.05 -64.58 -22.92
CA LEU A 111 -15.27 -65.35 -22.75
C LEU A 111 -15.13 -66.28 -21.54
N ASP A 112 -16.15 -66.34 -20.70
CA ASP A 112 -16.21 -67.31 -19.60
C ASP A 112 -16.68 -68.69 -20.07
N ALA A 113 -16.65 -69.69 -19.17
CA ALA A 113 -17.01 -71.07 -19.50
C ALA A 113 -18.45 -71.25 -20.00
N ASN A 114 -19.32 -70.26 -19.80
CA ASN A 114 -20.71 -70.25 -20.26
C ASN A 114 -20.90 -69.35 -21.50
N GLY A 115 -19.82 -68.81 -22.09
CA GLY A 115 -19.84 -67.92 -23.24
C GLY A 115 -20.14 -66.45 -22.92
N GLY A 116 -20.11 -66.05 -21.65
CA GLY A 116 -20.32 -64.68 -21.21
C GLY A 116 -19.10 -63.79 -21.40
N LEU A 117 -19.28 -62.59 -21.94
CA LEU A 117 -18.22 -61.62 -22.17
C LEU A 117 -17.79 -60.91 -20.87
N ARG A 118 -16.48 -60.82 -20.63
CA ARG A 118 -15.88 -60.04 -19.52
C ARG A 118 -14.74 -59.16 -20.01
N PHE A 119 -14.55 -58.01 -19.36
CA PHE A 119 -13.41 -57.14 -19.59
C PHE A 119 -12.28 -57.42 -18.60
N ASP A 120 -11.05 -57.37 -19.09
CA ASP A 120 -9.81 -57.42 -18.34
C ASP A 120 -9.07 -56.08 -18.47
N PRO A 121 -9.48 -55.06 -17.71
CA PRO A 121 -8.92 -53.70 -17.78
C PRO A 121 -7.45 -53.59 -17.36
N ALA A 122 -6.87 -54.63 -16.77
CA ALA A 122 -5.47 -54.64 -16.32
C ALA A 122 -4.46 -54.43 -17.46
N ILE A 123 -4.85 -54.73 -18.70
CA ILE A 123 -3.99 -54.51 -19.88
C ILE A 123 -3.63 -53.03 -20.10
N PHE A 124 -4.43 -52.10 -19.56
CA PHE A 124 -4.20 -50.66 -19.71
C PHE A 124 -3.31 -50.08 -18.59
N ALA A 125 -2.87 -50.90 -17.65
CA ALA A 125 -1.98 -50.48 -16.56
C ALA A 125 -0.69 -49.85 -17.10
N GLU A 126 -0.07 -50.45 -18.12
CA GLU A 126 1.23 -50.02 -18.66
C GLU A 126 1.14 -49.40 -20.06
N ASN A 127 -0.07 -49.23 -20.61
CA ASN A 127 -0.25 -48.66 -21.94
C ASN A 127 -0.32 -47.12 -21.87
N GLU A 128 0.41 -46.45 -22.79
CA GLU A 128 0.48 -44.99 -22.94
C GLU A 128 -0.04 -44.51 -24.31
N ASN A 129 -0.42 -45.43 -25.21
CA ASN A 129 -0.97 -45.06 -26.51
C ASN A 129 -2.47 -44.75 -26.42
N TRP A 130 -2.79 -43.52 -26.00
CA TRP A 130 -4.17 -43.10 -25.73
C TRP A 130 -5.10 -43.17 -26.94
N GLN A 131 -4.60 -42.94 -28.16
CA GLN A 131 -5.42 -43.00 -29.38
C GLN A 131 -5.86 -44.42 -29.69
N GLU A 132 -4.96 -45.40 -29.58
CA GLU A 132 -5.30 -46.81 -29.78
C GLU A 132 -6.26 -47.31 -28.70
N VAL A 133 -6.08 -46.89 -27.45
CA VAL A 133 -6.97 -47.27 -26.34
C VAL A 133 -8.38 -46.67 -26.52
N LEU A 134 -8.49 -45.39 -26.88
CA LEU A 134 -9.78 -44.74 -27.09
C LEU A 134 -10.52 -45.31 -28.31
N THR A 135 -9.82 -45.56 -29.41
CA THR A 135 -10.41 -46.19 -30.61
C THR A 135 -10.86 -47.61 -30.33
N LEU A 136 -10.10 -48.40 -29.55
CA LEU A 136 -10.51 -49.73 -29.11
C LEU A 136 -11.80 -49.68 -28.27
N LEU A 137 -11.86 -48.80 -27.26
CA LEU A 137 -13.05 -48.66 -26.41
C LEU A 137 -14.27 -48.18 -27.20
N GLU A 138 -14.08 -47.28 -28.16
CA GLU A 138 -15.14 -46.78 -29.04
C GLU A 138 -15.64 -47.86 -30.00
N ASN A 139 -14.75 -48.66 -30.59
CA ASN A 139 -15.10 -49.81 -31.42
C ASN A 139 -15.87 -50.88 -30.64
N LEU A 140 -15.50 -51.12 -29.38
CA LEU A 140 -16.22 -52.05 -28.50
C LEU A 140 -17.59 -51.49 -28.09
N ARG A 141 -17.67 -50.19 -27.80
CA ARG A 141 -18.92 -49.50 -27.50
C ARG A 141 -19.88 -49.52 -28.69
N THR A 142 -19.40 -49.32 -29.91
CA THR A 142 -20.24 -49.40 -31.12
C THR A 142 -20.71 -50.83 -31.35
N ALA A 143 -19.83 -51.83 -31.24
CA ALA A 143 -20.19 -53.24 -31.36
C ALA A 143 -21.24 -53.70 -30.34
N LEU A 144 -21.15 -53.23 -29.08
CA LEU A 144 -22.13 -53.54 -28.04
C LEU A 144 -23.48 -52.81 -28.20
N LYS A 145 -23.48 -51.65 -28.88
CA LYS A 145 -24.71 -50.91 -29.19
C LYS A 145 -25.46 -51.48 -30.40
N THR A 146 -24.80 -52.29 -31.23
CA THR A 146 -25.44 -52.92 -32.39
C THR A 146 -26.54 -53.90 -31.92
N PRO A 147 -27.79 -53.75 -32.40
CA PRO A 147 -28.86 -54.69 -32.09
C PRO A 147 -28.60 -56.05 -32.76
N ILE A 148 -28.89 -57.15 -32.04
CA ILE A 148 -28.83 -58.50 -32.63
C ILE A 148 -30.09 -58.69 -33.45
N ARG A 149 -29.90 -58.96 -34.74
CA ARG A 149 -30.97 -59.12 -35.74
C ARG A 149 -30.82 -60.50 -36.36
N ALA A 150 -31.95 -61.17 -36.61
CA ALA A 150 -31.94 -62.41 -37.36
C ALA A 150 -31.70 -62.09 -38.85
N MET A 151 -30.53 -62.43 -39.37
CA MET A 151 -30.15 -62.18 -40.76
C MET A 151 -29.69 -63.48 -41.42
N PRO A 152 -30.61 -64.27 -41.99
CA PRO A 152 -30.25 -65.50 -42.66
C PRO A 152 -29.40 -65.24 -43.90
N ASN A 153 -28.50 -66.18 -44.20
CA ASN A 153 -27.61 -66.07 -45.36
C ASN A 153 -28.40 -66.23 -46.69
N ASP A 154 -27.90 -65.65 -47.77
CA ASP A 154 -28.57 -65.70 -49.09
C ASP A 154 -28.80 -67.12 -49.63
N ASP A 155 -27.92 -68.05 -49.25
CA ASP A 155 -28.03 -69.48 -49.58
C ASP A 155 -29.14 -70.17 -48.79
N GLU A 156 -29.34 -69.79 -47.53
CA GLU A 156 -30.45 -70.29 -46.69
C GLU A 156 -31.78 -69.70 -47.15
N ILE A 157 -31.79 -68.43 -47.57
CA ILE A 157 -32.94 -67.80 -48.22
C ILE A 157 -33.27 -68.54 -49.52
N ALA A 158 -32.29 -69.05 -50.27
CA ALA A 158 -32.53 -69.87 -51.45
C ALA A 158 -33.18 -71.22 -51.11
N LEU A 159 -32.81 -71.84 -49.98
CA LEU A 159 -33.36 -73.11 -49.53
C LEU A 159 -34.79 -73.00 -48.96
N LEU A 160 -35.15 -71.83 -48.42
CA LEU A 160 -36.51 -71.56 -47.90
C LEU A 160 -37.57 -71.48 -49.01
N PHE A 161 -37.20 -71.09 -50.24
CA PHE A 161 -38.10 -70.94 -51.37
C PHE A 161 -37.62 -71.82 -52.54
N GLY A 162 -38.41 -72.80 -52.94
CA GLY A 162 -38.09 -73.61 -54.13
C GLY A 162 -37.91 -72.76 -55.40
N ALA A 163 -37.28 -73.33 -56.44
CA ALA A 163 -36.90 -72.63 -57.68
C ALA A 163 -38.07 -71.94 -58.42
N GLU A 164 -39.31 -72.25 -58.07
CA GLU A 164 -40.53 -71.74 -58.71
C GLU A 164 -41.16 -70.52 -57.98
N HIS A 165 -40.57 -70.03 -56.87
CA HIS A 165 -41.14 -68.97 -56.02
C HIS A 165 -40.27 -67.70 -55.92
N GLU A 166 -39.82 -67.14 -57.04
CA GLU A 166 -38.96 -65.94 -57.08
C GLU A 166 -39.60 -64.67 -56.49
N SER A 167 -40.91 -64.45 -56.68
CA SER A 167 -41.58 -63.24 -56.16
C SER A 167 -41.64 -63.21 -54.63
N ALA A 168 -42.05 -64.31 -54.01
CA ALA A 168 -42.09 -64.46 -52.55
C ALA A 168 -40.69 -64.34 -51.92
N ARG A 169 -39.65 -64.82 -52.61
CA ARG A 169 -38.25 -64.67 -52.20
C ARG A 169 -37.80 -63.20 -52.25
N ALA A 170 -38.20 -62.45 -53.28
CA ALA A 170 -37.89 -61.02 -53.38
C ALA A 170 -38.62 -60.21 -52.29
N ASP A 171 -39.89 -60.53 -52.01
CA ASP A 171 -40.68 -59.88 -50.97
C ASP A 171 -40.12 -60.15 -49.57
N PHE A 172 -39.68 -61.39 -49.29
CA PHE A 172 -39.02 -61.73 -48.04
C PHE A 172 -37.68 -61.00 -47.87
N ARG A 173 -36.89 -60.87 -48.95
CA ARG A 173 -35.64 -60.10 -48.93
C ARG A 173 -35.88 -58.61 -48.69
N ALA A 174 -36.90 -58.04 -49.32
CA ALA A 174 -37.29 -56.64 -49.10
C ALA A 174 -37.76 -56.42 -47.65
N TRP A 175 -38.54 -57.36 -47.10
CA TRP A 175 -38.98 -57.33 -45.70
C TRP A 175 -37.82 -57.50 -44.71
N LEU A 176 -36.89 -58.42 -44.96
CA LEU A 176 -35.68 -58.59 -44.13
C LEU A 176 -34.83 -57.32 -44.09
N ALA A 177 -34.76 -56.59 -45.20
CA ALA A 177 -34.01 -55.33 -45.29
C ALA A 177 -34.69 -54.16 -44.54
N ASP A 178 -36.03 -54.12 -44.50
CA ASP A 178 -36.82 -53.03 -43.89
C ASP A 178 -37.17 -53.30 -42.41
N ARG A 179 -37.44 -54.56 -42.03
CA ARG A 179 -38.07 -54.95 -40.75
C ARG A 179 -37.46 -56.19 -40.09
N SER A 180 -36.15 -56.40 -40.25
CA SER A 180 -35.43 -57.52 -39.61
C SER A 180 -35.82 -57.67 -38.13
N PRO A 181 -36.26 -58.85 -37.66
CA PRO A 181 -36.74 -59.02 -36.30
C PRO A 181 -35.56 -58.86 -35.31
N GLU A 182 -35.66 -57.86 -34.44
CA GLU A 182 -34.69 -57.63 -33.36
C GLU A 182 -34.93 -58.59 -32.20
N LEU A 183 -33.84 -59.10 -31.63
CA LEU A 183 -33.92 -60.03 -30.52
C LEU A 183 -33.79 -59.32 -29.16
N PRO A 184 -34.48 -59.83 -28.13
CA PRO A 184 -34.40 -59.27 -26.78
C PRO A 184 -33.04 -59.54 -26.12
N ASP A 185 -32.69 -58.72 -25.12
CA ASP A 185 -31.44 -58.87 -24.35
C ASP A 185 -31.35 -60.22 -23.61
N ASN A 186 -30.17 -60.84 -23.66
CA ASN A 186 -29.88 -62.13 -23.01
C ASN A 186 -28.98 -61.94 -21.77
N PRO A 187 -29.20 -62.68 -20.66
CA PRO A 187 -28.27 -62.71 -19.52
C PRO A 187 -26.81 -63.09 -19.86
N ILE A 188 -26.55 -63.80 -20.97
CA ILE A 188 -25.20 -64.16 -21.44
C ILE A 188 -24.40 -62.91 -21.87
N LEU A 189 -25.08 -61.88 -22.39
CA LEU A 189 -24.47 -60.61 -22.80
C LEU A 189 -25.24 -59.42 -22.20
N PRO A 190 -24.97 -59.05 -20.93
CA PRO A 190 -25.67 -57.96 -20.26
C PRO A 190 -25.20 -56.58 -20.77
N ARG A 191 -25.64 -56.21 -21.99
CA ARG A 191 -25.17 -55.02 -22.74
C ARG A 191 -25.12 -53.74 -21.91
N LYS A 192 -26.16 -53.46 -21.10
CA LYS A 192 -26.21 -52.26 -20.24
C LYS A 192 -25.11 -52.22 -19.17
N LYS A 193 -24.80 -53.37 -18.55
CA LYS A 193 -23.74 -53.45 -17.52
C LYS A 193 -22.36 -53.33 -18.15
N LEU A 194 -22.14 -54.00 -19.28
CA LEU A 194 -20.88 -53.93 -20.03
C LEU A 194 -20.61 -52.51 -20.56
N LEU A 195 -21.64 -51.80 -21.03
CA LEU A 195 -21.50 -50.39 -21.41
C LEU A 195 -21.14 -49.50 -20.21
N GLN A 196 -21.75 -49.71 -19.05
CA GLN A 196 -21.38 -48.98 -17.82
C GLN A 196 -19.95 -49.29 -17.37
N GLU A 197 -19.51 -50.54 -17.47
CA GLU A 197 -18.13 -50.93 -17.18
C GLU A 197 -17.13 -50.29 -18.16
N LEU A 198 -17.45 -50.22 -19.46
CA LEU A 198 -16.64 -49.50 -20.45
C LEU A 198 -16.55 -48.00 -20.17
N ASP A 199 -17.67 -47.38 -19.77
CA ASP A 199 -17.70 -45.95 -19.41
C ASP A 199 -16.81 -45.69 -18.18
N GLN A 200 -16.90 -46.53 -17.15
CA GLN A 200 -16.03 -46.45 -15.97
C GLN A 200 -14.55 -46.65 -16.31
N ILE A 201 -14.23 -47.61 -17.18
CA ILE A 201 -12.85 -47.86 -17.64
C ILE A 201 -12.34 -46.64 -18.44
N GLN A 202 -13.16 -46.04 -19.30
CA GLN A 202 -12.80 -44.84 -20.04
C GLN A 202 -12.55 -43.63 -19.13
N ASP A 203 -13.37 -43.42 -18.11
CA ASP A 203 -13.18 -42.34 -17.14
C ASP A 203 -11.86 -42.49 -16.37
N ILE A 204 -11.51 -43.72 -15.99
CA ILE A 204 -10.27 -44.04 -15.27
C ILE A 204 -9.03 -43.87 -16.16
N ILE A 205 -9.12 -44.28 -17.42
CA ILE A 205 -8.05 -44.05 -18.41
C ILE A 205 -7.87 -42.55 -18.67
N SER A 206 -8.96 -41.80 -18.77
CA SER A 206 -8.93 -40.35 -18.94
C SER A 206 -8.31 -39.65 -17.72
N LEU A 207 -8.61 -40.14 -16.51
CA LEU A 207 -7.97 -39.69 -15.28
C LEU A 207 -6.46 -39.99 -15.28
N LYS A 208 -6.05 -41.22 -15.62
CA LYS A 208 -4.64 -41.62 -15.74
C LYS A 208 -3.89 -40.71 -16.72
N ARG A 209 -4.46 -40.48 -17.90
CA ARG A 209 -3.91 -39.57 -18.91
C ARG A 209 -3.73 -38.15 -18.33
N ARG A 210 -4.77 -37.60 -17.70
CA ARG A 210 -4.72 -36.25 -17.12
C ARG A 210 -3.63 -36.12 -16.05
N LEU A 211 -3.44 -37.15 -15.21
CA LEU A 211 -2.39 -37.18 -14.20
C LEU A 211 -0.99 -37.17 -14.84
N LEU A 212 -0.77 -37.98 -15.86
CA LEU A 212 0.52 -38.04 -16.58
C LEU A 212 0.79 -36.74 -17.35
N ASP A 213 -0.23 -36.20 -18.04
CA ASP A 213 -0.15 -34.92 -18.76
C ASP A 213 0.19 -33.77 -17.78
N SER A 214 -0.41 -33.76 -16.59
CA SER A 214 -0.14 -32.76 -15.55
C SER A 214 1.29 -32.84 -15.00
N CYS A 215 1.82 -34.05 -14.79
CA CYS A 215 3.22 -34.25 -14.40
C CYS A 215 4.18 -33.79 -15.50
N ALA A 216 3.89 -34.11 -16.77
CA ALA A 216 4.71 -33.68 -17.91
C ALA A 216 4.68 -32.15 -18.06
N GLU A 217 3.51 -31.52 -17.93
CA GLU A 217 3.35 -30.07 -17.98
C GLU A 217 4.07 -29.38 -16.82
N ALA A 218 3.98 -29.92 -15.60
CA ALA A 218 4.71 -29.38 -14.46
C ALA A 218 6.24 -29.42 -14.67
N ASN A 219 6.77 -30.49 -15.26
CA ASN A 219 8.20 -30.59 -15.60
C ASN A 219 8.59 -29.59 -16.70
N ALA A 220 7.77 -29.44 -17.74
CA ALA A 220 8.01 -28.43 -18.79
C ALA A 220 7.92 -26.98 -18.25
N LEU A 221 7.01 -26.72 -17.31
CA LEU A 221 6.91 -25.43 -16.63
C LEU A 221 8.12 -25.14 -15.75
N LEU A 222 8.69 -26.15 -15.11
CA LEU A 222 9.95 -26.03 -14.37
C LEU A 222 11.12 -25.68 -15.31
N GLU A 223 11.24 -26.39 -16.45
CA GLU A 223 12.29 -26.13 -17.46
C GLU A 223 12.18 -24.74 -18.10
N SER A 224 10.97 -24.22 -18.27
CA SER A 224 10.71 -22.87 -18.80
C SER A 224 10.85 -21.74 -17.76
N GLY A 225 11.25 -22.05 -16.52
CA GLY A 225 11.47 -21.06 -15.45
C GLY A 225 10.21 -20.63 -14.68
N ASN A 226 9.06 -21.27 -14.93
CA ASN A 226 7.79 -20.99 -14.26
C ASN A 226 7.50 -21.95 -13.09
N GLY A 227 8.50 -22.18 -12.23
CA GLY A 227 8.42 -23.19 -11.16
C GLY A 227 7.22 -23.05 -10.21
N LEU A 228 6.82 -21.82 -9.84
CA LEU A 228 5.64 -21.62 -8.97
C LEU A 228 4.34 -22.11 -9.64
N LYS A 229 4.19 -21.91 -10.95
CA LYS A 229 3.03 -22.41 -11.70
C LYS A 229 3.02 -23.94 -11.73
N ALA A 230 4.19 -24.56 -11.86
CA ALA A 230 4.33 -26.02 -11.80
C ALA A 230 3.88 -26.59 -10.43
N VAL A 231 4.34 -25.98 -9.32
CA VAL A 231 3.92 -26.39 -7.96
C VAL A 231 2.41 -26.22 -7.79
N ASN A 232 1.84 -25.11 -8.26
CA ASN A 232 0.40 -24.86 -8.16
C ASN A 232 -0.43 -25.84 -9.00
N LEU A 233 0.01 -26.17 -10.22
CA LEU A 233 -0.65 -27.12 -11.11
C LEU A 233 -0.73 -28.52 -10.48
N LEU A 234 0.38 -29.02 -9.90
CA LEU A 234 0.38 -30.32 -9.23
C LEU A 234 -0.45 -30.33 -7.93
N GLU A 235 -0.56 -29.19 -7.25
CA GLU A 235 -1.40 -29.04 -6.07
C GLU A 235 -2.89 -29.02 -6.42
N GLU A 236 -3.27 -28.28 -7.46
CA GLU A 236 -4.65 -28.20 -7.96
C GLU A 236 -5.12 -29.55 -8.51
N THR A 237 -4.28 -30.23 -9.29
CA THR A 237 -4.57 -31.59 -9.78
C THR A 237 -4.71 -32.58 -8.64
N GLY A 238 -3.92 -32.43 -7.57
CA GLY A 238 -4.09 -33.17 -6.33
C GLY A 238 -5.43 -32.93 -5.64
N LYS A 239 -5.92 -31.69 -5.57
CA LYS A 239 -7.20 -31.32 -4.95
C LYS A 239 -8.42 -31.74 -5.75
N LEU A 240 -8.28 -31.87 -7.07
CA LEU A 240 -9.34 -32.29 -7.98
C LEU A 240 -9.58 -33.81 -7.97
N LEU A 241 -8.72 -34.59 -7.29
CA LEU A 241 -8.91 -36.02 -7.13
C LEU A 241 -9.99 -36.30 -6.07
N PRO A 242 -11.06 -37.06 -6.40
CA PRO A 242 -12.02 -37.54 -5.41
C PRO A 242 -11.33 -38.35 -4.30
N ASP A 243 -11.84 -38.29 -3.06
CA ASP A 243 -11.28 -38.99 -1.88
C ASP A 243 -11.15 -40.53 -2.04
N HIS A 244 -11.71 -41.10 -3.12
CA HIS A 244 -11.67 -42.53 -3.47
C HIS A 244 -11.28 -42.80 -4.94
N SER A 245 -10.58 -41.89 -5.62
CA SER A 245 -10.11 -42.15 -6.99
C SER A 245 -9.01 -43.22 -7.01
N SER A 246 -9.40 -44.47 -7.18
CA SER A 246 -8.48 -45.60 -7.31
C SER A 246 -8.35 -46.02 -8.77
N LEU A 247 -7.12 -45.99 -9.30
CA LEU A 247 -6.76 -46.63 -10.57
C LEU A 247 -6.71 -48.18 -10.46
N SER A 248 -7.17 -48.73 -9.33
CA SER A 248 -7.20 -50.17 -9.03
C SER A 248 -7.99 -50.98 -10.06
N LEU A 249 -9.03 -50.39 -10.64
CA LEU A 249 -9.85 -51.00 -11.69
C LEU A 249 -9.04 -51.34 -12.94
N ILE A 250 -8.01 -50.57 -13.28
CA ILE A 250 -7.07 -50.90 -14.38
C ILE A 250 -5.77 -51.55 -13.86
N GLY A 251 -5.70 -51.91 -12.57
CA GLY A 251 -4.52 -52.51 -11.95
C GLY A 251 -3.32 -51.58 -11.78
N ASP A 252 -3.46 -50.27 -12.03
CA ASP A 252 -2.38 -49.29 -11.93
C ASP A 252 -2.22 -48.80 -10.49
N THR A 253 -1.09 -49.18 -9.88
CA THR A 253 -0.71 -48.77 -8.52
C THR A 253 0.46 -47.78 -8.52
N LYS A 254 1.05 -47.49 -9.68
CA LYS A 254 2.29 -46.71 -9.80
C LYS A 254 2.02 -45.23 -10.06
N THR A 255 1.01 -44.89 -10.87
CA THR A 255 0.82 -43.52 -11.36
C THR A 255 0.44 -42.52 -10.25
N LEU A 256 -0.42 -42.91 -9.31
CA LEU A 256 -0.77 -42.05 -8.16
C LEU A 256 0.43 -41.85 -7.20
N ALA A 257 1.20 -42.91 -6.95
CA ALA A 257 2.42 -42.82 -6.16
C ALA A 257 3.48 -41.94 -6.85
N ALA A 258 3.59 -42.00 -8.19
CA ALA A 258 4.47 -41.14 -8.96
C ALA A 258 4.07 -39.66 -8.87
N LEU A 259 2.77 -39.34 -8.96
CA LEU A 259 2.27 -37.97 -8.77
C LEU A 259 2.59 -37.42 -7.37
N GLU A 260 2.31 -38.19 -6.32
CA GLU A 260 2.62 -37.76 -4.94
C GLU A 260 4.12 -37.56 -4.72
N ARG A 261 4.94 -38.43 -5.32
CA ARG A 261 6.39 -38.30 -5.31
C ARG A 261 6.84 -37.01 -6.02
N GLU A 262 6.35 -36.74 -7.22
CA GLU A 262 6.66 -35.52 -7.97
C GLU A 262 6.21 -34.27 -7.20
N ARG A 263 5.02 -34.28 -6.57
CA ARG A 263 4.54 -33.18 -5.70
C ARG A 263 5.50 -32.86 -4.55
N ARG A 264 6.10 -33.89 -3.94
CA ARG A 264 7.06 -33.73 -2.84
C ARG A 264 8.43 -33.29 -3.33
N GLU A 265 8.90 -33.82 -4.47
CA GLU A 265 10.26 -33.56 -4.97
C GLU A 265 10.37 -32.22 -5.74
N LEU A 266 9.30 -31.72 -6.36
CA LEU A 266 9.34 -30.55 -7.26
C LEU A 266 9.80 -29.24 -6.57
N PRO A 267 9.34 -28.88 -5.34
CA PRO A 267 9.88 -27.72 -4.62
C PRO A 267 11.40 -27.81 -4.39
N GLY A 268 11.91 -29.00 -4.09
CA GLY A 268 13.34 -29.25 -3.93
C GLY A 268 14.12 -29.11 -5.23
N ARG A 269 13.60 -29.65 -6.35
CA ARG A 269 14.21 -29.48 -7.68
C ARG A 269 14.27 -28.01 -8.11
N MET A 270 13.20 -27.25 -7.86
CA MET A 270 13.16 -25.81 -8.15
C MET A 270 14.20 -25.04 -7.35
N LEU A 271 14.30 -25.31 -6.04
CA LEU A 271 15.30 -24.68 -5.18
C LEU A 271 16.72 -25.04 -5.63
N LYS A 272 16.98 -26.31 -5.94
CA LYS A 272 18.27 -26.79 -6.42
C LYS A 272 18.68 -26.16 -7.75
N GLN A 273 17.76 -26.02 -8.71
CA GLN A 273 18.02 -25.34 -9.99
C GLN A 273 18.34 -23.85 -9.78
N ALA A 274 17.59 -23.16 -8.93
CA ALA A 274 17.82 -21.75 -8.62
C ALA A 274 19.18 -21.54 -7.92
N LEU A 275 19.52 -22.38 -6.94
CA LEU A 275 20.84 -22.33 -6.29
C LEU A 275 21.97 -22.65 -7.25
N ALA A 276 21.84 -23.69 -8.09
CA ALA A 276 22.87 -24.04 -9.07
C ALA A 276 23.08 -22.93 -10.12
N ALA A 277 22.00 -22.28 -10.56
CA ALA A 277 22.09 -21.14 -11.46
C ALA A 277 22.81 -19.96 -10.79
N ALA A 278 22.49 -19.65 -9.54
CA ALA A 278 23.16 -18.61 -8.78
C ALA A 278 24.65 -18.92 -8.54
N GLU A 279 25.00 -20.17 -8.20
CA GLU A 279 26.39 -20.62 -8.06
C GLU A 279 27.17 -20.49 -9.36
N LYS A 280 26.57 -20.91 -10.48
CA LYS A 280 27.18 -20.81 -11.81
C LYS A 280 27.41 -19.35 -12.20
N SER A 281 26.39 -18.49 -12.07
CA SER A 281 26.52 -17.06 -12.37
C SER A 281 27.55 -16.39 -11.47
N MET A 282 27.64 -16.79 -10.19
CA MET A 282 28.65 -16.29 -9.27
C MET A 282 30.06 -16.72 -9.71
N HIS A 283 30.27 -17.97 -10.12
CA HIS A 283 31.55 -18.47 -10.60
C HIS A 283 32.00 -17.76 -11.90
N GLU A 284 31.12 -17.67 -12.89
CA GLU A 284 31.38 -17.02 -14.18
C GLU A 284 31.63 -15.51 -14.03
N ALA A 285 30.86 -14.83 -13.17
CA ALA A 285 30.91 -13.38 -13.06
C ALA A 285 31.95 -12.86 -12.05
N LEU A 286 32.32 -13.64 -11.03
CA LEU A 286 33.18 -13.18 -9.92
C LEU A 286 34.49 -13.97 -9.76
N GLU A 287 34.59 -15.21 -10.28
CA GLU A 287 35.82 -16.01 -10.14
C GLU A 287 36.64 -16.10 -11.45
N GLU A 288 36.01 -16.09 -12.63
CA GLU A 288 36.72 -16.15 -13.93
C GLU A 288 37.03 -14.78 -14.56
N SER A 289 36.33 -13.72 -14.14
CA SER A 289 36.47 -12.38 -14.69
C SER A 289 37.77 -11.72 -14.22
N GLN A 290 38.55 -11.16 -15.17
CA GLN A 290 39.78 -10.44 -14.83
C GLN A 290 39.49 -9.26 -13.89
N PRO A 291 40.39 -8.91 -12.95
CA PRO A 291 40.20 -7.86 -11.93
C PRO A 291 40.03 -6.42 -12.47
N ARG A 292 39.89 -6.23 -13.79
CA ARG A 292 39.85 -4.91 -14.44
C ARG A 292 38.46 -4.28 -14.54
N ASP A 293 37.37 -5.05 -14.37
CA ASP A 293 35.98 -4.55 -14.50
C ASP A 293 35.18 -4.64 -13.18
N SER A 294 35.68 -4.03 -12.09
CA SER A 294 35.04 -4.08 -10.76
C SER A 294 33.58 -3.60 -10.75
N LEU A 295 33.24 -2.59 -11.57
CA LEU A 295 31.87 -2.09 -11.70
C LEU A 295 30.91 -3.15 -12.28
N ARG A 296 31.37 -3.94 -13.27
CA ARG A 296 30.56 -4.99 -13.89
C ARG A 296 30.33 -6.14 -12.91
N MET A 297 31.36 -6.49 -12.13
CA MET A 297 31.25 -7.49 -11.06
C MET A 297 30.26 -7.04 -9.98
N GLN A 298 30.33 -5.78 -9.55
CA GLN A 298 29.40 -5.22 -8.55
C GLN A 298 27.94 -5.23 -9.05
N ASN A 299 27.69 -4.79 -10.28
CA ASN A 299 26.35 -4.83 -10.87
C ASN A 299 25.82 -6.27 -11.00
N SER A 300 26.71 -7.23 -11.31
CA SER A 300 26.35 -8.65 -11.38
C SER A 300 25.99 -9.20 -9.99
N LEU A 301 26.75 -8.82 -8.96
CA LEU A 301 26.44 -9.17 -7.57
C LEU A 301 25.09 -8.58 -7.14
N GLU A 302 24.82 -7.30 -7.42
CA GLU A 302 23.54 -6.64 -7.10
C GLU A 302 22.34 -7.34 -7.75
N SER A 303 22.48 -7.74 -9.02
CA SER A 303 21.46 -8.51 -9.72
C SER A 303 21.20 -9.87 -9.06
N LEU A 304 22.26 -10.58 -8.67
CA LEU A 304 22.17 -11.87 -7.99
C LEU A 304 21.54 -11.75 -6.60
N GLU A 305 21.93 -10.74 -5.81
CA GLU A 305 21.36 -10.45 -4.49
C GLU A 305 19.86 -10.19 -4.59
N ARG A 306 19.43 -9.40 -5.57
CA ARG A 306 18.02 -9.11 -5.78
C ARG A 306 17.23 -10.34 -6.20
N GLN A 307 17.76 -11.15 -7.13
CA GLN A 307 17.13 -12.40 -7.56
C GLN A 307 16.97 -13.37 -6.39
N LEU A 308 18.03 -13.59 -5.60
CA LEU A 308 18.00 -14.48 -4.44
C LEU A 308 17.09 -13.96 -3.33
N THR A 309 17.05 -12.65 -3.08
CA THR A 309 16.13 -12.05 -2.10
C THR A 309 14.68 -12.35 -2.45
N ASN A 310 14.32 -12.16 -3.73
CA ASN A 310 12.96 -12.44 -4.22
C ASN A 310 12.62 -13.94 -4.11
N HIS A 311 13.54 -14.82 -4.52
CA HIS A 311 13.36 -16.26 -4.39
C HIS A 311 13.21 -16.70 -2.93
N LEU A 312 14.06 -16.19 -2.04
CA LEU A 312 14.05 -16.53 -0.62
C LEU A 312 12.79 -16.03 0.08
N GLN A 313 12.29 -14.83 -0.27
CA GLN A 313 11.01 -14.34 0.23
C GLN A 313 9.85 -15.25 -0.18
N LEU A 314 9.84 -15.69 -1.45
CA LEU A 314 8.84 -16.62 -1.97
C LEU A 314 8.90 -17.96 -1.23
N TRP A 315 10.09 -18.55 -1.10
CA TRP A 315 10.27 -19.84 -0.42
C TRP A 315 9.93 -19.78 1.07
N GLN A 316 10.23 -18.68 1.77
CA GLN A 316 9.88 -18.51 3.19
C GLN A 316 8.37 -18.28 3.41
N SER A 317 7.69 -17.64 2.45
CA SER A 317 6.25 -17.38 2.55
C SER A 317 5.38 -18.62 2.32
N ASP A 318 5.91 -19.62 1.61
CA ASP A 318 5.17 -20.80 1.18
C ASP A 318 5.59 -22.03 2.00
N GLN A 319 4.64 -22.59 2.77
CA GLN A 319 4.87 -23.75 3.64
C GLN A 319 5.42 -24.97 2.90
N ARG A 320 5.15 -25.09 1.59
CA ARG A 320 5.60 -26.22 0.76
C ARG A 320 7.11 -26.31 0.62
N PHE A 321 7.83 -25.20 0.79
CA PHE A 321 9.29 -25.15 0.66
C PHE A 321 10.02 -25.37 1.99
N LYS A 322 9.30 -25.48 3.12
CA LYS A 322 9.89 -25.51 4.46
C LYS A 322 10.91 -26.65 4.64
N ASP A 323 10.55 -27.87 4.25
CA ASP A 323 11.42 -29.04 4.42
C ASP A 323 12.62 -28.97 3.46
N CYS A 324 12.38 -28.57 2.20
CA CYS A 324 13.44 -28.39 1.21
C CYS A 324 14.44 -27.30 1.59
N LEU A 325 13.97 -26.20 2.22
CA LEU A 325 14.84 -25.14 2.73
C LEU A 325 15.74 -25.63 3.87
N LEU A 326 15.28 -26.60 4.67
CA LEU A 326 16.09 -27.23 5.71
C LEU A 326 17.15 -28.17 5.09
N GLU A 327 16.79 -28.94 4.08
CA GLU A 327 17.72 -29.83 3.37
C GLU A 327 18.85 -29.08 2.65
N HIS A 328 18.52 -27.96 1.98
CA HIS A 328 19.48 -27.15 1.22
C HIS A 328 20.07 -25.98 2.01
N LYS A 329 19.88 -25.95 3.33
CA LYS A 329 20.28 -24.83 4.19
C LYS A 329 21.78 -24.53 4.11
N ASP A 330 22.62 -25.56 4.19
CA ASP A 330 24.08 -25.40 4.21
C ASP A 330 24.60 -24.85 2.88
N GLN A 331 24.00 -25.28 1.77
CA GLN A 331 24.33 -24.78 0.44
C GLN A 331 23.98 -23.29 0.31
N LEU A 332 22.78 -22.91 0.77
CA LEU A 332 22.33 -21.53 0.79
C LEU A 332 23.22 -20.66 1.70
N GLN A 333 23.58 -21.14 2.89
CA GLN A 333 24.51 -20.45 3.80
C GLN A 333 25.90 -20.25 3.18
N SER A 334 26.44 -21.26 2.50
CA SER A 334 27.73 -21.18 1.81
C SER A 334 27.73 -20.12 0.71
N LEU A 335 26.68 -20.11 -0.12
CA LEU A 335 26.49 -19.14 -1.18
C LEU A 335 26.39 -17.72 -0.62
N LEU A 336 25.52 -17.52 0.37
CA LEU A 336 25.37 -16.21 1.03
C LEU A 336 26.65 -15.75 1.72
N GLY A 337 27.40 -16.66 2.33
CA GLY A 337 28.69 -16.35 2.93
C GLY A 337 29.73 -15.88 1.91
N LYS A 338 29.71 -16.44 0.68
CA LYS A 338 30.56 -15.95 -0.41
C LYS A 338 30.10 -14.58 -0.91
N MET A 339 28.80 -14.38 -1.13
CA MET A 339 28.25 -13.09 -1.57
C MET A 339 28.52 -11.98 -0.55
N ALA A 340 28.33 -12.25 0.74
CA ALA A 340 28.61 -11.30 1.82
C ALA A 340 30.08 -10.88 1.83
N LYS A 341 31.02 -11.83 1.61
CA LYS A 341 32.45 -11.53 1.50
C LYS A 341 32.76 -10.65 0.29
N TRP A 342 32.16 -10.92 -0.86
CA TRP A 342 32.31 -10.08 -2.06
C TRP A 342 31.74 -8.68 -1.86
N ARG A 343 30.52 -8.58 -1.31
CA ARG A 343 29.87 -7.30 -0.96
C ARG A 343 30.75 -6.47 -0.03
N ALA A 344 31.24 -7.10 1.04
CA ALA A 344 32.16 -6.45 1.96
C ALA A 344 33.45 -6.01 1.25
N HIS A 345 34.03 -6.87 0.40
CA HIS A 345 35.25 -6.57 -0.36
C HIS A 345 35.08 -5.35 -1.28
N PHE A 346 34.03 -5.30 -2.12
CA PHE A 346 33.80 -4.16 -3.02
C PHE A 346 33.65 -2.83 -2.27
N TRP A 347 32.89 -2.83 -1.17
CA TRP A 347 32.74 -1.65 -0.34
C TRP A 347 34.03 -1.28 0.42
N GLN A 348 34.83 -2.26 0.86
CA GLN A 348 36.16 -2.00 1.42
C GLN A 348 37.12 -1.42 0.38
N GLU A 349 37.08 -1.89 -0.87
CA GLU A 349 37.88 -1.34 -1.97
C GLU A 349 37.48 0.10 -2.27
N GLU A 350 36.18 0.41 -2.30
CA GLU A 350 35.69 1.79 -2.50
C GLU A 350 36.22 2.72 -1.38
N LEU A 351 36.13 2.30 -0.12
CA LEU A 351 36.69 3.05 1.01
C LEU A 351 38.22 3.19 0.91
N SER A 352 38.92 2.14 0.47
CA SER A 352 40.38 2.17 0.28
C SER A 352 40.79 3.16 -0.79
N LYS A 353 40.12 3.11 -1.94
CA LYS A 353 40.39 3.97 -3.09
C LYS A 353 40.20 5.45 -2.73
N LEU A 354 39.15 5.77 -1.98
CA LEU A 354 38.94 7.13 -1.48
C LEU A 354 40.02 7.54 -0.47
N ALA A 355 40.40 6.65 0.44
CA ALA A 355 41.46 6.92 1.41
C ALA A 355 42.85 7.10 0.74
N GLU A 356 43.18 6.31 -0.27
CA GLU A 356 44.40 6.44 -1.09
C GLU A 356 44.45 7.79 -1.83
N GLN A 357 43.28 8.29 -2.24
CA GLN A 357 43.13 9.62 -2.80
C GLN A 357 43.07 10.71 -1.72
N ASN A 358 43.39 10.45 -0.45
CA ASN A 358 43.25 11.41 0.66
C ASN A 358 41.82 12.01 0.80
N GLU A 359 40.80 11.33 0.28
CA GLU A 359 39.39 11.75 0.32
C GLU A 359 38.66 11.11 1.52
N PHE A 360 39.19 11.34 2.73
CA PHE A 360 38.72 10.68 3.94
C PHE A 360 37.27 11.05 4.33
N TRP A 361 36.85 12.30 4.14
CA TRP A 361 35.47 12.70 4.40
C TRP A 361 34.46 12.09 3.43
N PRO A 362 34.68 12.11 2.09
CA PRO A 362 33.90 11.29 1.17
C PRO A 362 33.84 9.81 1.52
N ALA A 363 34.95 9.21 1.98
CA ALA A 363 34.96 7.83 2.46
C ALA A 363 34.04 7.63 3.67
N ALA A 364 34.01 8.58 4.61
CA ALA A 364 33.12 8.54 5.76
C ALA A 364 31.64 8.66 5.38
N LEU A 365 31.30 9.54 4.42
CA LEU A 365 29.93 9.64 3.90
C LEU A 365 29.48 8.35 3.22
N ARG A 366 30.36 7.71 2.44
CA ARG A 366 30.09 6.38 1.85
C ARG A 366 29.90 5.32 2.93
N TYR A 367 30.79 5.26 3.91
CA TYR A 367 30.66 4.35 5.05
C TYR A 367 29.32 4.54 5.78
N GLN A 368 28.90 5.77 6.05
CA GLN A 368 27.61 6.06 6.68
C GLN A 368 26.44 5.57 5.80
N SER A 369 26.51 5.77 4.49
CA SER A 369 25.48 5.26 3.57
C SER A 369 25.40 3.73 3.56
N PHE A 370 26.54 3.04 3.64
CA PHE A 370 26.57 1.57 3.73
C PHE A 370 25.99 1.08 5.06
N MET A 371 26.33 1.73 6.17
CA MET A 371 25.77 1.41 7.49
C MET A 371 24.26 1.60 7.52
N ALA A 372 23.73 2.66 6.90
CA ALA A 372 22.29 2.89 6.81
C ALA A 372 21.57 1.78 6.00
N LEU A 373 22.16 1.34 4.87
CA LEU A 373 21.64 0.21 4.10
C LEU A 373 21.68 -1.10 4.89
N LEU A 374 22.70 -1.29 5.73
CA LEU A 374 22.85 -2.48 6.59
C LEU A 374 22.07 -2.38 7.91
N SER A 375 21.42 -1.26 8.24
CA SER A 375 20.58 -1.14 9.43
C SER A 375 19.09 -1.28 9.12
N ASP A 376 18.70 -1.23 7.85
CA ASP A 376 17.32 -1.39 7.41
C ASP A 376 17.06 -2.82 6.90
N ALA A 377 16.35 -3.62 7.71
CA ALA A 377 16.00 -5.00 7.38
C ALA A 377 14.97 -5.10 6.23
N ASP A 378 14.26 -4.01 5.94
CA ASP A 378 13.29 -3.90 4.84
C ASP A 378 13.95 -3.38 3.55
N SER A 379 15.27 -3.16 3.55
CA SER A 379 16.01 -2.81 2.34
C SER A 379 15.87 -3.93 1.29
N GLY A 380 15.19 -3.61 0.19
CA GLY A 380 14.78 -4.60 -0.83
C GLY A 380 15.94 -5.37 -1.46
N ASP A 381 17.14 -4.77 -1.54
CA ASP A 381 18.30 -5.36 -2.22
C ASP A 381 19.20 -6.18 -1.27
N LEU A 382 19.18 -5.92 0.05
CA LEU A 382 20.05 -6.59 1.05
C LEU A 382 19.28 -7.48 2.03
N GLY A 383 17.96 -7.60 1.88
CA GLY A 383 17.09 -8.37 2.76
C GLY A 383 17.53 -9.82 2.98
N LEU A 384 18.25 -10.42 2.02
CA LEU A 384 18.81 -11.76 2.15
C LEU A 384 19.81 -11.91 3.32
N TYR A 385 20.58 -10.86 3.66
CA TYR A 385 21.60 -10.88 4.70
C TYR A 385 21.04 -10.80 6.14
N PHE A 386 19.76 -10.45 6.27
CA PHE A 386 19.02 -10.40 7.55
C PHE A 386 18.17 -11.65 7.79
N LYS A 387 17.81 -12.38 6.74
CA LYS A 387 16.90 -13.52 6.80
C LYS A 387 17.58 -14.86 7.05
N VAL A 388 18.89 -14.95 6.84
CA VAL A 388 19.67 -16.20 6.98
C VAL A 388 20.85 -15.98 7.90
N ARG A 389 21.09 -16.94 8.79
CA ARG A 389 22.23 -16.94 9.71
C ARG A 389 23.37 -17.81 9.16
N PRO A 390 24.64 -17.41 9.38
CA PRO A 390 25.82 -18.18 8.97
C PRO A 390 25.97 -19.50 9.73
N ASN A 391 25.46 -19.61 10.96
CA ASN A 391 25.48 -20.83 11.77
C ASN A 391 24.12 -21.10 12.43
N ASN A 392 23.87 -22.38 12.75
CA ASN A 392 22.63 -22.85 13.38
C ASN A 392 22.59 -22.63 14.91
N ALA A 393 23.64 -22.06 15.50
CA ALA A 393 23.68 -21.73 16.91
C ALA A 393 22.76 -20.54 17.20
N ASP A 394 21.88 -20.69 18.19
CA ASP A 394 21.13 -19.55 18.73
C ASP A 394 22.10 -18.48 19.22
N GLY A 395 22.02 -17.28 18.61
CA GLY A 395 22.93 -16.17 18.88
C GLY A 395 24.06 -15.97 17.85
N ALA A 396 24.12 -16.74 16.76
CA ALA A 396 25.04 -16.45 15.65
C ALA A 396 24.72 -15.10 14.99
N THR A 397 25.75 -14.27 14.77
CA THR A 397 25.62 -12.95 14.15
C THR A 397 25.09 -13.06 12.72
N LEU A 398 24.26 -12.11 12.32
CA LEU A 398 23.70 -12.07 10.96
C LEU A 398 24.79 -11.77 9.92
N PHE A 399 24.59 -12.16 8.66
CA PHE A 399 25.53 -11.79 7.60
C PHE A 399 25.65 -10.26 7.45
N ALA A 400 24.55 -9.52 7.66
CA ALA A 400 24.57 -8.06 7.68
C ALA A 400 25.53 -7.51 8.76
N GLU A 401 25.50 -8.09 9.97
CA GLU A 401 26.39 -7.71 11.07
C GLU A 401 27.87 -8.06 10.77
N GLN A 402 28.12 -9.17 10.06
CA GLN A 402 29.47 -9.51 9.61
C GLN A 402 30.02 -8.49 8.60
N ILE A 403 29.19 -8.07 7.63
CA ILE A 403 29.55 -7.02 6.68
C ILE A 403 29.81 -5.70 7.43
N GLN A 404 28.93 -5.32 8.37
CA GLN A 404 29.10 -4.12 9.19
C GLN A 404 30.43 -4.14 9.96
N SER A 405 30.77 -5.25 10.64
CA SER A 405 32.03 -5.39 11.36
C SER A 405 33.23 -5.23 10.42
N THR A 406 33.18 -5.91 9.27
CA THR A 406 34.26 -5.90 8.27
C THR A 406 34.48 -4.50 7.67
N LEU A 407 33.41 -3.76 7.42
CA LEU A 407 33.46 -2.37 6.98
C LEU A 407 33.95 -1.43 8.08
N LYS A 408 33.49 -1.63 9.32
CA LYS A 408 33.91 -0.83 10.47
C LYS A 408 35.41 -0.97 10.70
N ASP A 409 35.93 -2.19 10.70
CA ASP A 409 37.37 -2.45 10.86
C ASP A 409 38.17 -1.77 9.74
N LYS A 410 37.67 -1.84 8.50
CA LYS A 410 38.31 -1.16 7.38
C LYS A 410 38.26 0.36 7.52
N PHE A 411 37.12 0.95 7.84
CA PHE A 411 36.98 2.38 8.07
C PHE A 411 37.93 2.86 9.17
N VAL A 412 37.94 2.16 10.31
CA VAL A 412 38.84 2.44 11.44
C VAL A 412 40.31 2.39 11.02
N SER A 413 40.70 1.44 10.15
CA SER A 413 42.08 1.35 9.64
C SER A 413 42.51 2.57 8.79
N THR A 414 41.56 3.33 8.22
CA THR A 414 41.87 4.54 7.43
C THR A 414 42.02 5.79 8.29
N LEU A 415 41.53 5.78 9.54
CA LEU A 415 41.52 6.95 10.43
C LEU A 415 42.92 7.46 10.79
N PRO A 416 43.96 6.65 11.05
CA PRO A 416 45.30 7.16 11.32
C PRO A 416 45.84 8.06 10.20
N ALA A 417 45.61 7.69 8.94
CA ALA A 417 45.98 8.49 7.79
C ALA A 417 45.17 9.78 7.71
N ALA A 418 43.85 9.72 7.95
CA ALA A 418 42.98 10.88 8.00
C ALA A 418 43.39 11.89 9.09
N PHE A 419 43.66 11.39 10.30
CA PHE A 419 44.13 12.18 11.44
C PHE A 419 45.45 12.87 11.13
N LYS A 420 46.43 12.14 10.57
CA LYS A 420 47.70 12.71 10.17
C LYS A 420 47.53 13.81 9.11
N HIS A 421 46.71 13.56 8.09
CA HIS A 421 46.49 14.51 7.00
C HIS A 421 45.78 15.78 7.48
N TYR A 422 44.67 15.64 8.20
CA TYR A 422 43.90 16.78 8.69
C TYR A 422 44.61 17.54 9.81
N LEU A 423 45.31 16.87 10.74
CA LEU A 423 46.08 17.57 11.77
C LEU A 423 47.26 18.36 11.19
N SER A 424 47.91 17.85 10.14
CA SER A 424 48.92 18.61 9.40
C SER A 424 48.33 19.88 8.78
N ALA A 425 47.15 19.75 8.15
CA ALA A 425 46.44 20.89 7.57
C ALA A 425 45.96 21.90 8.64
N ILE A 426 45.50 21.41 9.81
CA ILE A 426 45.12 22.24 10.97
C ILE A 426 46.34 23.00 11.50
N ASP A 427 47.48 22.33 11.67
CA ASP A 427 48.69 22.96 12.22
C ASP A 427 49.19 24.09 11.29
N HIS A 428 49.23 23.82 9.98
CA HIS A 428 49.56 24.84 8.99
C HIS A 428 48.53 25.99 8.96
N GLY A 429 47.24 25.67 8.98
CA GLY A 429 46.17 26.67 8.98
C GLY A 429 46.20 27.58 10.21
N SER A 430 46.36 26.98 11.40
CA SER A 430 46.31 27.70 12.67
C SER A 430 47.59 28.45 13.00
N ASN A 431 48.77 27.89 12.71
CA ASN A 431 50.04 28.47 13.16
C ASN A 431 50.81 29.22 12.06
N ILE A 432 50.51 28.99 10.77
CA ILE A 432 51.26 29.61 9.65
C ILE A 432 50.35 30.54 8.85
N ALA A 433 49.19 30.06 8.39
CA ALA A 433 48.32 30.80 7.46
C ALA A 433 47.26 31.68 8.14
N ASN A 434 47.08 31.56 9.47
CA ASN A 434 46.02 32.23 10.24
C ASN A 434 44.59 31.99 9.68
N THR A 435 44.34 30.81 9.11
CA THR A 435 43.03 30.36 8.60
C THR A 435 42.30 29.51 9.64
N HIS A 436 41.81 30.19 10.67
CA HIS A 436 41.18 29.54 11.82
C HIS A 436 39.79 28.97 11.51
N GLY A 437 39.08 29.47 10.49
CA GLY A 437 37.81 28.90 10.02
C GLY A 437 37.99 27.51 9.41
N ILE A 438 38.99 27.35 8.55
CA ILE A 438 39.37 26.03 8.00
C ILE A 438 39.83 25.10 9.12
N SER A 439 40.68 25.60 10.02
CA SER A 439 41.24 24.81 11.13
C SER A 439 40.14 24.27 12.06
N LEU A 440 39.15 25.09 12.42
CA LEU A 440 37.99 24.67 13.21
C LEU A 440 37.16 23.61 12.47
N THR A 441 36.89 23.83 11.17
CA THR A 441 36.12 22.91 10.34
C THR A 441 36.79 21.52 10.28
N LEU A 442 38.11 21.48 10.08
CA LEU A 442 38.87 20.23 10.07
C LEU A 442 38.85 19.52 11.44
N CYS A 443 38.93 20.26 12.55
CA CYS A 443 38.80 19.67 13.89
C CYS A 443 37.42 19.02 14.07
N LYS A 444 36.36 19.65 13.57
CA LYS A 444 34.98 19.15 13.65
C LYS A 444 34.75 17.95 12.73
N MET A 445 35.38 17.92 11.57
CA MET A 445 35.42 16.74 10.70
C MET A 445 36.11 15.57 11.42
N LEU A 446 37.27 15.77 12.05
CA LEU A 446 37.95 14.73 12.84
C LEU A 446 37.11 14.23 14.03
N GLN A 447 36.40 15.13 14.70
CA GLN A 447 35.45 14.75 15.75
C GLN A 447 34.33 13.87 15.19
N SER A 448 33.72 14.26 14.06
CA SER A 448 32.65 13.49 13.41
C SER A 448 33.14 12.12 12.94
N LEU A 449 34.36 12.03 12.39
CA LEU A 449 34.99 10.74 12.03
C LEU A 449 35.18 9.83 13.25
N SER A 450 35.54 10.41 14.39
CA SER A 450 35.69 9.68 15.66
C SER A 450 34.36 9.13 16.17
N GLU A 451 33.30 9.93 16.07
CA GLU A 451 31.94 9.53 16.45
C GLU A 451 31.43 8.39 15.55
N LEU A 452 31.62 8.50 14.23
CA LEU A 452 31.27 7.45 13.25
C LEU A 452 32.01 6.11 13.49
N ALA A 453 33.21 6.15 14.07
CA ALA A 453 33.97 4.96 14.42
C ALA A 453 33.43 4.22 15.67
N GLY A 454 32.49 4.81 16.40
CA GLY A 454 31.99 4.29 17.68
C GLY A 454 32.59 4.98 18.91
N GLY A 455 33.19 6.16 18.76
CA GLY A 455 33.71 6.97 19.85
C GLY A 455 35.17 6.68 20.22
N GLU A 456 35.66 7.32 21.28
CA GLU A 456 37.10 7.33 21.61
C GLU A 456 37.69 5.93 21.91
N ASN A 457 36.88 5.03 22.45
CA ASN A 457 37.30 3.70 22.89
C ASN A 457 37.57 2.74 21.73
N THR A 458 36.96 2.96 20.56
CA THR A 458 37.13 2.13 19.36
C THR A 458 38.25 2.65 18.44
N LEU A 459 38.79 3.84 18.71
CA LEU A 459 39.86 4.43 17.92
C LEU A 459 41.22 3.75 18.18
N PRO A 460 42.09 3.69 17.15
CA PRO A 460 43.50 3.34 17.32
C PRO A 460 44.18 4.27 18.32
N GLU A 461 45.20 3.76 19.02
CA GLU A 461 45.92 4.49 20.07
C GLU A 461 46.51 5.82 19.56
N GLU A 462 47.06 5.82 18.35
CA GLU A 462 47.58 7.02 17.68
C GLU A 462 46.51 8.12 17.53
N CYS A 463 45.32 7.77 17.04
CA CYS A 463 44.18 8.69 16.90
C CYS A 463 43.70 9.18 18.28
N ARG A 464 43.60 8.28 19.27
CA ARG A 464 43.16 8.61 20.62
C ARG A 464 44.09 9.62 21.29
N SER A 465 45.41 9.43 21.15
CA SER A 465 46.41 10.37 21.69
C SER A 465 46.29 11.76 21.06
N ALA A 466 45.93 11.81 19.76
CA ALA A 466 45.78 13.04 19.00
C ALA A 466 44.50 13.83 19.29
N LEU A 467 43.48 13.23 19.93
CA LEU A 467 42.23 13.91 20.29
C LEU A 467 42.45 15.12 21.20
N SER A 468 43.39 15.00 22.15
CA SER A 468 43.76 16.11 23.06
C SER A 468 44.29 17.32 22.28
N LYS A 469 45.16 17.07 21.29
CA LYS A 469 45.74 18.08 20.40
C LYS A 469 44.67 18.70 19.50
N MET A 470 43.79 17.89 18.92
CA MET A 470 42.65 18.35 18.12
C MET A 470 41.74 19.29 18.93
N ARG A 471 41.38 18.93 20.17
CA ARG A 471 40.58 19.78 21.07
C ARG A 471 41.28 21.11 21.36
N ALA A 472 42.59 21.09 21.60
CA ALA A 472 43.36 22.31 21.83
C ALA A 472 43.35 23.23 20.60
N TYR A 473 43.51 22.69 19.39
CA TYR A 473 43.42 23.49 18.16
C TYR A 473 42.01 24.04 17.91
N ALA A 474 40.96 23.27 18.20
CA ALA A 474 39.59 23.73 18.07
C ALA A 474 39.32 24.93 19.01
N GLU A 475 39.73 24.82 20.27
CA GLU A 475 39.64 25.91 21.26
C GLU A 475 40.46 27.13 20.85
N GLN A 476 41.70 26.93 20.40
CA GLN A 476 42.58 28.02 19.94
C GLN A 476 41.97 28.73 18.72
N SER A 477 41.53 27.97 17.72
CA SER A 477 40.93 28.51 16.50
C SER A 477 39.64 29.26 16.81
N LYS A 478 38.79 28.72 17.68
CA LYS A 478 37.57 29.40 18.13
C LYS A 478 37.88 30.72 18.85
N ARG A 479 38.84 30.72 19.79
CA ARG A 479 39.26 31.95 20.48
C ARG A 479 39.81 33.00 19.53
N ASN A 480 40.65 32.61 18.58
CA ASN A 480 41.21 33.53 17.60
C ASN A 480 40.15 34.04 16.62
N LEU A 481 39.21 33.19 16.18
CA LEU A 481 38.09 33.63 15.35
C LEU A 481 37.23 34.69 16.06
N VAL A 482 36.91 34.48 17.34
CA VAL A 482 36.18 35.45 18.17
C VAL A 482 36.97 36.75 18.29
N LYS A 483 38.25 36.68 18.64
CA LYS A 483 39.12 37.85 18.87
C LYS A 483 39.38 38.66 17.59
N ASP A 484 39.62 37.99 16.46
CA ASP A 484 40.15 38.62 15.26
C ASP A 484 39.08 38.90 14.19
N SER A 485 37.88 38.27 14.25
CA SER A 485 36.95 38.34 13.11
C SER A 485 35.46 38.20 13.35
N LEU A 486 35.01 37.54 14.42
CA LEU A 486 33.60 37.22 14.61
C LEU A 486 32.91 38.12 15.63
N GLN A 487 33.61 38.57 16.68
CA GLN A 487 33.01 39.44 17.67
C GLN A 487 33.05 40.90 17.20
N SER A 488 31.89 41.48 16.94
CA SER A 488 31.70 42.89 16.62
C SER A 488 31.09 43.64 17.80
N THR A 489 31.38 44.94 17.87
CA THR A 489 30.75 45.84 18.83
C THR A 489 29.75 46.74 18.11
N LEU A 490 28.57 46.98 18.68
CA LEU A 490 27.62 47.99 18.22
C LEU A 490 27.88 49.30 18.96
N HIS A 491 28.31 50.32 18.23
CA HIS A 491 28.46 51.69 18.72
C HIS A 491 27.25 52.51 18.30
N ILE A 492 26.67 53.23 19.26
CA ILE A 492 25.53 54.11 19.02
C ILE A 492 26.00 55.54 19.26
N ASN A 493 26.26 56.28 18.19
CA ASN A 493 26.67 57.67 18.31
C ASN A 493 25.47 58.54 18.70
N GLU A 494 25.78 59.68 19.33
CA GLU A 494 24.77 60.67 19.70
C GLU A 494 23.98 61.13 18.46
N MET A 495 22.66 61.22 18.63
CA MET A 495 21.77 61.76 17.61
C MET A 495 21.68 63.29 17.73
N SER A 496 21.40 63.96 16.63
CA SER A 496 21.11 65.39 16.58
C SER A 496 19.61 65.66 16.71
N SER A 497 19.25 66.75 17.36
CA SER A 497 17.87 67.21 17.50
C SER A 497 17.84 68.73 17.66
N GLY A 498 16.75 69.37 17.25
CA GLY A 498 16.51 70.79 17.55
C GLY A 498 16.29 71.07 19.04
N SER A 499 15.97 70.05 19.83
CA SER A 499 15.82 70.15 21.30
C SER A 499 17.12 69.75 22.02
N PRO A 500 17.72 70.64 22.85
CA PRO A 500 18.94 70.32 23.59
C PRO A 500 18.82 69.06 24.45
N GLY A 501 19.79 68.15 24.36
CA GLY A 501 19.86 66.93 25.18
C GLY A 501 18.93 65.78 24.76
N LEU A 502 17.94 66.02 23.90
CA LEU A 502 17.00 64.97 23.45
C LEU A 502 17.74 63.89 22.64
N GLY A 503 18.61 64.28 21.72
CA GLY A 503 19.36 63.34 20.88
C GLY A 503 20.30 62.42 21.65
N MET A 504 21.00 62.93 22.68
CA MET A 504 21.81 62.11 23.58
C MET A 504 20.95 61.12 24.38
N THR A 505 19.80 61.59 24.89
CA THR A 505 18.88 60.76 25.66
C THR A 505 18.33 59.63 24.79
N TYR A 506 17.94 59.93 23.56
CA TYR A 506 17.39 58.97 22.62
C TYR A 506 18.40 57.87 22.22
N ALA A 507 19.65 58.25 21.98
CA ALA A 507 20.73 57.30 21.69
C ALA A 507 20.96 56.33 22.86
N ARG A 508 21.00 56.85 24.09
CA ARG A 508 21.14 56.04 25.32
C ARG A 508 19.94 55.14 25.57
N ASP A 509 18.73 55.63 25.31
CA ASP A 509 17.53 54.82 25.46
C ASP A 509 17.50 53.67 24.43
N LEU A 510 17.91 53.93 23.18
CA LEU A 510 18.04 52.90 22.16
C LEU A 510 19.08 51.85 22.55
N GLU A 511 20.22 52.28 23.09
CA GLU A 511 21.24 51.39 23.65
C GLU A 511 20.65 50.47 24.73
N ASN A 512 19.93 51.04 25.69
CA ASN A 512 19.29 50.28 26.77
C ASN A 512 18.25 49.29 26.26
N VAL A 513 17.43 49.69 25.27
CA VAL A 513 16.42 48.82 24.66
C VAL A 513 17.08 47.67 23.89
N LEU A 514 18.21 47.90 23.23
CA LEU A 514 18.93 46.86 22.48
C LEU A 514 19.72 45.89 23.37
N ARG A 515 20.17 46.32 24.56
CA ARG A 515 20.93 45.46 25.49
C ARG A 515 20.19 44.18 25.87
N GLY A 516 18.86 44.23 26.04
CA GLY A 516 18.05 43.04 26.32
C GLY A 516 18.02 42.06 25.14
N PRO A 517 17.46 42.43 23.98
CA PRO A 517 17.31 41.54 22.83
C PRO A 517 18.62 40.92 22.32
N VAL A 518 19.72 41.69 22.28
CA VAL A 518 21.03 41.17 21.84
C VAL A 518 21.53 40.02 22.74
N GLN A 519 21.17 40.03 24.02
CA GLN A 519 21.51 38.94 24.95
C GLN A 519 20.65 37.68 24.73
N TYR A 520 19.34 37.86 24.49
CA TYR A 520 18.37 36.75 24.40
C TYR A 520 18.38 36.02 23.05
N GLU A 521 18.72 36.68 21.95
CA GLU A 521 18.71 36.06 20.61
C GLU A 521 19.95 35.20 20.28
N GLY A 522 20.82 34.94 21.26
CA GLY A 522 22.05 34.18 21.04
C GLY A 522 23.06 34.90 20.14
N LEU A 523 22.91 36.23 19.95
CA LEU A 523 23.86 37.07 19.23
C LEU A 523 25.06 37.48 20.12
N LEU A 524 24.89 37.43 21.44
CA LEU A 524 25.88 37.82 22.46
C LEU A 524 27.31 37.28 22.25
N PRO A 525 27.53 36.03 21.80
CA PRO A 525 28.88 35.52 21.60
C PRO A 525 29.68 36.29 20.53
N TRP A 526 28.99 36.94 19.59
CA TRP A 526 29.59 37.62 18.44
C TRP A 526 29.13 39.07 18.26
N LEU A 527 28.20 39.56 19.06
CA LEU A 527 27.80 40.96 19.09
C LEU A 527 27.69 41.47 20.53
N LYS A 528 28.40 42.56 20.84
CA LYS A 528 28.25 43.29 22.11
C LYS A 528 27.92 44.75 21.84
N ILE A 529 27.22 45.38 22.76
CA ILE A 529 27.01 46.83 22.72
C ILE A 529 28.20 47.51 23.39
N ALA A 530 28.74 48.56 22.75
CA ALA A 530 29.93 49.26 23.22
C ALA A 530 29.74 49.80 24.64
N GLU A 531 30.81 49.73 25.44
CA GLU A 531 30.87 50.48 26.69
C GLU A 531 31.24 51.95 26.42
N ASN A 532 30.84 52.85 27.31
CA ASN A 532 31.11 54.29 27.17
C ASN A 532 32.62 54.54 26.94
N ASN A 533 32.95 55.32 25.91
CA ASN A 533 34.31 55.67 25.49
C ASN A 533 35.17 54.52 24.94
N GLN A 534 34.58 53.39 24.57
CA GLN A 534 35.30 52.34 23.84
C GLN A 534 35.63 52.83 22.41
N PRO A 535 36.89 52.72 21.94
CA PRO A 535 37.25 53.13 20.59
C PRO A 535 36.59 52.24 19.54
N GLN A 536 36.21 52.84 18.40
CA GLN A 536 35.58 52.13 17.29
C GLN A 536 36.60 51.28 16.54
N GLY A 537 36.33 49.99 16.42
CA GLY A 537 37.07 49.06 15.56
C GLY A 537 36.60 49.13 14.11
N HIS A 538 37.45 48.66 13.18
CA HIS A 538 37.12 48.63 11.74
C HIS A 538 35.98 47.68 11.35
N ARG A 539 35.60 46.74 12.22
CA ARG A 539 34.58 45.71 11.98
C ARG A 539 33.37 45.83 12.89
N ASP A 540 33.30 46.95 13.61
CA ASP A 540 32.20 47.25 14.49
C ASP A 540 30.99 47.74 13.70
N TYR A 541 29.81 47.46 14.24
CA TYR A 541 28.59 48.12 13.78
C TYR A 541 28.56 49.53 14.37
N VAL A 542 28.21 50.52 13.56
CA VAL A 542 28.10 51.92 14.00
C VAL A 542 26.78 52.48 13.53
N ILE A 543 25.97 52.96 14.48
CA ILE A 543 24.83 53.82 14.24
C ILE A 543 25.33 55.27 14.28
N TYR A 544 25.15 56.01 13.18
CA TYR A 544 25.67 57.37 13.03
C TYR A 544 24.76 58.26 12.18
N GLY A 545 25.01 59.57 12.25
CA GLY A 545 24.23 60.57 11.52
C GLY A 545 22.75 60.55 11.90
N GLY A 546 22.44 60.23 13.17
CA GLY A 546 21.07 60.18 13.64
C GLY A 546 20.46 61.57 13.79
N ILE A 547 19.22 61.73 13.36
CA ILE A 547 18.48 63.00 13.41
C ILE A 547 17.06 62.73 13.92
N ILE A 548 16.66 63.44 14.97
CA ILE A 548 15.28 63.54 15.43
C ILE A 548 14.69 64.77 14.76
N ALA A 549 14.02 64.55 13.62
CA ALA A 549 13.49 65.61 12.77
C ALA A 549 12.20 66.20 13.32
N ASP A 550 11.27 65.33 13.76
CA ASP A 550 9.98 65.73 14.31
C ASP A 550 9.77 65.08 15.68
N TYR A 551 9.34 65.88 16.67
CA TYR A 551 9.04 65.44 18.03
C TYR A 551 7.99 66.38 18.65
N ASN A 552 6.73 66.20 18.27
CA ASN A 552 5.63 67.11 18.61
C ASN A 552 4.38 66.34 19.07
N ALA A 553 3.69 66.83 20.11
CA ALA A 553 2.40 66.30 20.58
C ALA A 553 1.38 67.39 20.93
N ASN A 554 1.46 68.52 20.22
CA ASN A 554 0.59 69.67 20.41
C ASN A 554 -0.78 69.49 19.74
N GLU A 555 -0.93 68.49 18.88
CA GLU A 555 -2.20 68.20 18.20
C GLU A 555 -3.18 67.47 19.12
N LEU A 556 -4.38 68.03 19.20
CA LEU A 556 -5.49 67.52 20.01
C LEU A 556 -6.78 67.67 19.21
N VAL A 557 -7.51 66.56 19.05
CA VAL A 557 -8.78 66.49 18.35
C VAL A 557 -9.88 66.25 19.37
N GLU A 558 -10.91 67.11 19.37
CA GLU A 558 -12.06 66.97 20.25
C GLU A 558 -13.32 66.63 19.44
N ARG A 559 -14.13 65.69 19.93
CA ARG A 559 -15.44 65.36 19.39
C ARG A 559 -16.45 65.31 20.52
N SER A 560 -17.58 65.98 20.33
CA SER A 560 -18.70 65.95 21.27
C SER A 560 -19.84 65.13 20.70
N SER A 561 -20.34 64.17 21.47
CA SER A 561 -21.56 63.42 21.19
C SER A 561 -22.48 63.43 22.41
N MET A 562 -23.72 62.97 22.26
CA MET A 562 -24.69 62.88 23.37
C MET A 562 -25.33 61.50 23.38
N ARG A 563 -25.53 60.94 24.58
CA ARG A 563 -26.35 59.75 24.81
C ARG A 563 -27.41 60.04 25.85
N SER A 564 -28.64 59.54 25.68
CA SER A 564 -29.68 59.68 26.70
C SER A 564 -29.88 58.38 27.49
N VAL A 565 -30.13 58.54 28.79
CA VAL A 565 -30.41 57.45 29.73
C VAL A 565 -31.73 57.73 30.40
N ILE A 566 -32.64 56.76 30.39
CA ILE A 566 -33.93 56.86 31.08
C ILE A 566 -33.80 56.17 32.44
N ARG A 567 -34.19 56.86 33.50
CA ARG A 567 -34.17 56.33 34.87
C ARG A 567 -35.44 56.68 35.66
N HIS A 568 -35.73 55.90 36.68
CA HIS A 568 -36.92 56.06 37.51
C HIS A 568 -36.59 56.80 38.82
N ASP A 569 -37.31 57.87 39.15
CA ASP A 569 -37.09 58.71 40.33
C ASP A 569 -37.67 58.10 41.62
N GLU A 570 -37.51 58.76 42.76
CA GLU A 570 -38.12 58.35 44.02
C GLU A 570 -39.66 58.30 43.94
N ILE A 571 -40.25 57.27 44.56
CA ILE A 571 -41.70 57.10 44.63
C ILE A 571 -42.26 58.06 45.68
N GLN A 572 -43.02 59.05 45.24
CA GLN A 572 -43.75 59.98 46.09
C GLN A 572 -45.07 59.36 46.55
N LYS A 573 -45.33 59.42 47.86
CA LYS A 573 -46.58 58.94 48.46
C LYS A 573 -47.47 60.13 48.78
N LEU A 574 -48.55 60.28 48.02
CA LEU A 574 -49.51 61.38 48.16
C LEU A 574 -50.79 60.89 48.83
N GLY A 575 -51.42 61.72 49.65
CA GLY A 575 -52.73 61.43 50.21
C GLY A 575 -53.76 61.36 49.08
N ASN A 576 -54.56 60.30 49.03
CA ASN A 576 -55.62 60.21 48.04
C ASN A 576 -56.78 61.11 48.48
N PRO A 577 -57.11 62.20 47.75
CA PRO A 577 -58.17 63.11 48.13
C PRO A 577 -59.56 62.46 48.07
N ASP A 578 -59.71 61.40 47.26
CA ASP A 578 -60.97 60.67 47.08
C ASP A 578 -61.13 59.50 48.08
N TYR A 579 -60.20 59.36 49.03
CA TYR A 579 -60.23 58.27 50.01
C TYR A 579 -61.36 58.44 51.02
N ASN A 580 -62.17 57.40 51.17
CA ASN A 580 -63.23 57.34 52.16
C ASN A 580 -63.02 56.15 53.11
N ALA A 581 -62.83 56.43 54.39
CA ALA A 581 -62.57 55.42 55.42
C ALA A 581 -63.78 54.50 55.70
N GLU A 582 -64.99 54.92 55.36
CA GLU A 582 -66.23 54.15 55.54
C GLU A 582 -66.61 53.32 54.30
N ALA A 583 -65.82 53.39 53.23
CA ALA A 583 -66.08 52.63 52.02
C ALA A 583 -65.97 51.11 52.27
N GLY A 584 -67.00 50.35 51.90
CA GLY A 584 -67.05 48.89 52.07
C GLY A 584 -66.05 48.15 51.19
N ALA A 585 -65.83 46.85 51.49
CA ALA A 585 -64.76 46.02 50.91
C ALA A 585 -64.76 45.88 49.36
N ASN A 586 -65.86 46.20 48.66
CA ASN A 586 -65.97 46.13 47.19
C ASN A 586 -65.82 47.49 46.48
N ALA A 587 -65.42 48.56 47.18
CA ALA A 587 -65.25 49.88 46.58
C ALA A 587 -64.04 49.92 45.62
N PRO A 588 -64.11 50.68 44.50
CA PRO A 588 -62.99 50.80 43.57
C PRO A 588 -61.74 51.34 44.27
N LEU A 589 -60.55 50.89 43.81
CA LEU A 589 -59.24 51.25 44.39
C LEU A 589 -59.07 52.76 44.60
N ARG A 590 -59.67 53.58 43.74
CA ARG A 590 -59.67 55.04 43.86
C ARG A 590 -60.32 55.58 45.14
N GLN A 591 -61.27 54.88 45.74
CA GLN A 591 -61.95 55.30 46.98
C GLN A 591 -61.47 54.51 48.21
N SER A 592 -60.93 53.31 48.01
CA SER A 592 -60.46 52.43 49.08
C SER A 592 -58.96 52.56 49.38
N ALA A 593 -58.13 52.98 48.41
CA ALA A 593 -56.70 53.20 48.64
C ALA A 593 -56.48 54.55 49.33
N LYS A 594 -55.83 54.50 50.50
CA LYS A 594 -55.53 55.71 51.29
C LYS A 594 -54.54 56.66 50.61
N TYR A 595 -53.72 56.16 49.70
CA TYR A 595 -52.63 56.91 49.08
C TYR A 595 -52.59 56.68 47.57
N ILE A 596 -52.11 57.69 46.85
CA ILE A 596 -51.70 57.60 45.45
C ILE A 596 -50.17 57.63 45.45
N TYR A 597 -49.56 56.69 44.73
CA TYR A 597 -48.12 56.65 44.52
C TYR A 597 -47.81 57.26 43.16
N ARG A 598 -46.88 58.22 43.15
CA ARG A 598 -46.41 58.88 41.95
C ARG A 598 -44.92 58.63 41.79
N GLN A 599 -44.49 58.26 40.59
CA GLN A 599 -43.08 58.18 40.23
C GLN A 599 -42.83 58.90 38.92
N ASP A 600 -41.83 59.76 38.92
CA ASP A 600 -41.39 60.44 37.72
C ASP A 600 -40.38 59.56 36.96
N VAL A 601 -40.56 59.46 35.64
CA VAL A 601 -39.55 58.88 34.74
C VAL A 601 -38.71 60.03 34.22
N LEU A 602 -37.42 60.00 34.55
CA LEU A 602 -36.46 61.03 34.18
C LEU A 602 -35.68 60.58 32.95
N GLU A 603 -35.53 61.47 31.98
CA GLU A 603 -34.57 61.33 30.90
C GLU A 603 -33.37 62.22 31.21
N GLN A 604 -32.19 61.60 31.28
CA GLN A 604 -30.92 62.27 31.54
C GLN A 604 -30.07 62.23 30.27
N VAL A 605 -29.76 63.41 29.73
CA VAL A 605 -28.83 63.56 28.61
C VAL A 605 -27.40 63.61 29.16
N ILE A 606 -26.52 62.80 28.59
CA ILE A 606 -25.10 62.75 28.93
C ILE A 606 -24.31 63.21 27.71
N THR A 607 -23.59 64.31 27.86
CA THR A 607 -22.66 64.81 26.85
C THR A 607 -21.34 64.05 27.01
N VAL A 608 -20.89 63.39 25.95
CA VAL A 608 -19.62 62.68 25.88
C VAL A 608 -18.64 63.51 25.08
N LYS A 609 -17.57 63.98 25.74
CA LYS A 609 -16.43 64.65 25.11
C LYS A 609 -15.31 63.64 24.91
N GLU A 610 -15.12 63.21 23.66
CA GLU A 610 -13.98 62.40 23.26
C GLU A 610 -12.81 63.32 22.89
N ILE A 611 -11.65 63.05 23.47
CA ILE A 611 -10.41 63.79 23.25
C ILE A 611 -9.37 62.81 22.73
N GLU A 612 -8.85 63.05 21.54
CA GLU A 612 -7.74 62.30 20.95
C GLU A 612 -6.50 63.17 20.91
N ARG A 613 -5.42 62.74 21.58
CA ARG A 613 -4.11 63.37 21.44
C ARG A 613 -3.26 62.63 20.44
N LEU A 614 -2.57 63.40 19.60
CA LEU A 614 -1.68 62.89 18.58
C LEU A 614 -0.24 63.32 18.90
N ALA A 615 0.71 62.42 18.67
CA ALA A 615 2.13 62.74 18.66
C ALA A 615 2.75 62.30 17.34
N HIS A 616 3.51 63.19 16.72
CA HIS A 616 4.30 62.90 15.53
C HIS A 616 5.77 62.78 15.92
N LEU A 617 6.37 61.65 15.58
CA LEU A 617 7.77 61.37 15.83
C LEU A 617 8.43 60.87 14.55
N ARG A 618 9.49 61.59 14.14
CA ARG A 618 10.31 61.25 12.99
C ARG A 618 11.78 61.18 13.37
N VAL A 619 12.36 59.98 13.27
CA VAL A 619 13.75 59.69 13.61
C VAL A 619 14.38 58.87 12.49
N PHE A 620 15.55 59.27 12.02
CA PHE A 620 16.33 58.47 11.08
C PHE A 620 17.81 58.46 11.43
N PHE A 621 18.51 57.38 11.09
CA PHE A 621 19.94 57.21 11.28
C PHE A 621 20.52 56.17 10.31
N ASN A 622 21.83 56.24 10.07
CA ASN A 622 22.52 55.23 9.28
C ASN A 622 23.09 54.15 10.19
N ILE A 623 23.03 52.90 9.75
CA ILE A 623 23.77 51.78 10.33
C ILE A 623 24.79 51.28 9.30
N LYS A 624 26.06 51.19 9.71
CA LYS A 624 27.12 50.55 8.93
C LYS A 624 27.76 49.42 9.72
N GLY A 625 28.19 48.37 9.04
CA GLY A 625 28.93 47.24 9.62
C GLY A 625 29.22 46.15 8.59
N PRO A 626 29.68 44.97 9.03
CA PRO A 626 29.90 43.83 8.16
C PRO A 626 28.68 43.48 7.29
N GLY A 627 28.77 43.72 5.98
CA GLY A 627 27.72 43.42 5.01
C GLY A 627 26.49 44.33 5.07
N VAL A 628 26.51 45.39 5.88
CA VAL A 628 25.36 46.27 6.13
C VAL A 628 25.76 47.74 5.94
N ALA A 629 24.99 48.46 5.14
CA ALA A 629 25.05 49.91 5.00
C ALA A 629 23.66 50.44 4.64
N GLU A 630 22.85 50.77 5.66
CA GLU A 630 21.42 51.06 5.50
C GLU A 630 21.00 52.32 6.25
N LEU A 631 20.02 53.04 5.70
CA LEU A 631 19.33 54.12 6.38
C LEU A 631 18.07 53.56 7.04
N LEU A 632 17.97 53.69 8.36
CA LEU A 632 16.78 53.31 9.11
C LEU A 632 15.99 54.56 9.49
N GLU A 633 14.69 54.54 9.26
CA GLU A 633 13.77 55.63 9.57
C GLU A 633 12.50 55.10 10.25
N ILE A 634 11.98 55.90 11.19
CA ILE A 634 10.62 55.85 11.69
C ILE A 634 9.99 57.22 11.47
N ASN A 635 8.78 57.22 10.93
CA ASN A 635 7.96 58.40 10.73
C ASN A 635 6.51 58.01 11.07
N GLU A 636 6.11 58.24 12.31
CA GLU A 636 4.88 57.66 12.87
C GLU A 636 4.04 58.69 13.61
N PHE A 637 2.72 58.50 13.52
CA PHE A 637 1.73 59.23 14.30
C PHE A 637 1.17 58.29 15.38
N TYR A 638 1.40 58.64 16.63
CA TYR A 638 0.87 57.94 17.79
C TYR A 638 -0.41 58.61 18.23
N SER A 639 -1.45 57.84 18.54
CA SER A 639 -2.72 58.38 19.02
C SER A 639 -3.18 57.74 20.32
N ARG A 640 -3.80 58.55 21.19
CA ARG A 640 -4.46 58.09 22.41
C ARG A 640 -5.78 58.80 22.61
N LYS A 641 -6.85 58.03 22.83
CA LYS A 641 -8.22 58.53 23.05
C LYS A 641 -8.58 58.50 24.53
N PHE A 642 -9.28 59.54 24.95
CA PHE A 642 -9.81 59.76 26.30
C PHE A 642 -11.27 60.17 26.17
N ALA A 643 -12.12 59.79 27.12
CA ALA A 643 -13.51 60.21 27.14
C ALA A 643 -13.90 60.83 28.50
N ILE A 644 -14.59 61.96 28.42
CA ILE A 644 -15.13 62.68 29.57
C ILE A 644 -16.63 62.83 29.38
N GLU A 645 -17.41 62.24 30.27
CA GLU A 645 -18.86 62.36 30.30
C GLU A 645 -19.28 63.45 31.28
N GLN A 646 -20.22 64.30 30.85
CA GLN A 646 -20.77 65.38 31.63
C GLN A 646 -22.29 65.36 31.51
N SER A 647 -22.97 65.53 32.64
CA SER A 647 -24.42 65.65 32.72
C SER A 647 -24.77 66.46 33.96
N HIS A 648 -25.41 67.61 33.76
CA HIS A 648 -25.84 68.47 34.84
C HIS A 648 -27.17 67.98 35.39
N LEU A 649 -27.22 67.70 36.70
CA LEU A 649 -28.38 67.08 37.37
C LEU A 649 -29.69 67.88 37.27
N PHE A 650 -29.63 69.17 36.93
CA PHE A 650 -30.80 70.04 36.83
C PHE A 650 -31.09 70.53 35.40
N GLU A 651 -30.08 70.64 34.57
CA GLU A 651 -30.23 71.19 33.21
C GLU A 651 -30.37 70.08 32.17
N ASP A 652 -29.74 68.93 32.39
CA ASP A 652 -29.74 67.81 31.44
C ASP A 652 -30.68 66.66 31.87
N VAL A 653 -31.30 66.79 33.03
CA VAL A 653 -32.30 65.85 33.54
C VAL A 653 -33.68 66.48 33.43
N HIS A 654 -34.55 65.86 32.63
CA HIS A 654 -35.92 66.32 32.49
C HIS A 654 -36.90 65.20 32.78
N ARG A 655 -38.03 65.57 33.40
CA ARG A 655 -39.14 64.63 33.59
C ARG A 655 -39.76 64.33 32.24
N LYS A 656 -39.60 63.09 31.79
CA LYS A 656 -40.19 62.60 30.55
C LYS A 656 -41.70 62.46 30.70
N HIS A 657 -42.14 61.82 31.78
CA HIS A 657 -43.54 61.75 32.21
C HIS A 657 -43.61 61.29 33.68
N SER A 658 -44.80 61.35 34.28
CA SER A 658 -45.08 60.80 35.61
C SER A 658 -46.04 59.62 35.52
N ILE A 659 -45.77 58.56 36.28
CA ILE A 659 -46.66 57.41 36.45
C ILE A 659 -47.35 57.57 37.81
N GLU A 660 -48.68 57.52 37.83
CA GLU A 660 -49.48 57.60 39.05
C GLU A 660 -50.34 56.34 39.19
N THR A 661 -50.20 55.63 40.30
CA THR A 661 -50.87 54.36 40.58
C THR A 661 -51.37 54.32 42.02
N TYR A 662 -52.36 53.46 42.29
CA TYR A 662 -52.85 53.23 43.66
C TYR A 662 -52.06 52.11 44.37
N ASP A 663 -51.37 51.26 43.61
CA ASP A 663 -50.48 50.22 44.12
C ASP A 663 -49.01 50.59 43.89
N ARG A 664 -48.23 50.60 44.97
CA ARG A 664 -46.79 50.86 44.94
C ARG A 664 -46.03 49.80 44.14
N MET A 665 -46.52 48.56 44.09
CA MET A 665 -45.83 47.45 43.42
C MET A 665 -45.83 47.56 41.89
N GLU A 666 -46.67 48.44 41.32
CA GLU A 666 -46.70 48.73 39.88
C GLU A 666 -45.59 49.71 39.43
N LEU A 667 -44.90 50.34 40.39
CA LEU A 667 -43.81 51.29 40.13
C LEU A 667 -42.44 50.60 40.21
N LYS A 668 -41.46 51.11 39.45
CA LYS A 668 -40.12 50.51 39.43
C LYS A 668 -39.28 50.99 40.62
N ALA A 669 -38.26 50.21 41.00
CA ALA A 669 -37.30 50.66 42.00
C ALA A 669 -36.60 51.94 41.52
N PRO A 670 -36.40 52.95 42.40
CA PRO A 670 -35.69 54.16 42.02
C PRO A 670 -34.25 53.85 41.63
N GLU A 671 -33.80 54.42 40.53
CA GLU A 671 -32.47 54.21 39.96
C GLU A 671 -31.58 55.42 40.23
N ALA A 672 -30.39 55.17 40.79
CA ALA A 672 -29.38 56.20 40.99
C ALA A 672 -28.92 56.78 39.65
N PRO A 673 -28.42 58.04 39.63
CA PRO A 673 -27.80 58.60 38.43
C PRO A 673 -26.67 57.69 37.90
N PRO A 674 -26.52 57.54 36.58
CA PRO A 674 -25.45 56.73 36.00
C PRO A 674 -24.08 57.31 36.37
N ALA A 675 -23.12 56.44 36.65
CA ALA A 675 -21.72 56.86 36.82
C ALA A 675 -21.18 57.41 35.50
N LEU A 676 -20.63 58.62 35.55
CA LEU A 676 -20.05 59.30 34.39
C LEU A 676 -18.56 58.92 34.27
N LEU A 677 -18.13 58.55 33.06
CA LEU A 677 -16.71 58.33 32.78
C LEU A 677 -15.94 59.66 32.82
N ASN A 678 -14.76 59.69 33.45
CA ASN A 678 -13.93 60.89 33.49
C ASN A 678 -12.45 60.51 33.37
N ASP A 679 -12.00 60.29 32.13
CA ASP A 679 -10.60 59.97 31.87
C ASP A 679 -9.69 61.19 32.10
N ARG A 680 -8.58 60.97 32.80
CA ARG A 680 -7.50 61.95 32.85
C ARG A 680 -6.82 62.04 31.49
N VAL A 681 -7.05 63.13 30.78
CA VAL A 681 -6.36 63.47 29.53
C VAL A 681 -4.87 63.64 29.81
N TRP A 682 -4.03 62.91 29.06
CA TRP A 682 -2.58 63.05 29.16
C TRP A 682 -2.10 64.44 28.74
N SER A 683 -0.99 64.88 29.29
CA SER A 683 -0.24 66.06 28.83
C SER A 683 0.54 65.77 27.54
N SER A 684 0.99 66.82 26.84
CA SER A 684 1.86 66.65 25.66
C SER A 684 3.15 65.91 26.01
N GLY A 685 3.70 66.12 27.20
CA GLY A 685 4.91 65.43 27.67
C GLY A 685 4.69 63.94 27.91
N GLU A 686 3.57 63.55 28.52
CA GLU A 686 3.20 62.13 28.68
C GLU A 686 2.98 61.44 27.34
N MET A 687 2.34 62.13 26.39
CA MET A 687 2.15 61.60 25.04
C MET A 687 3.47 61.42 24.29
N LEU A 688 4.41 62.36 24.43
CA LEU A 688 5.75 62.25 23.85
C LEU A 688 6.59 61.15 24.49
N ASP A 689 6.51 60.95 25.81
CA ASP A 689 7.20 59.84 26.48
C ASP A 689 6.66 58.48 26.02
N PHE A 690 5.34 58.36 25.84
CA PHE A 690 4.72 57.19 25.23
C PHE A 690 5.24 56.94 23.80
N ALA A 691 5.15 57.94 22.92
CA ALA A 691 5.61 57.84 21.53
C ALA A 691 7.11 57.52 21.43
N ARG A 692 7.94 58.10 22.32
CA ARG A 692 9.38 57.82 22.40
C ARG A 692 9.66 56.36 22.75
N LYS A 693 9.03 55.82 23.80
CA LYS A 693 9.23 54.42 24.20
C LYS A 693 8.81 53.46 23.09
N ASP A 694 7.67 53.72 22.47
CA ASP A 694 7.11 52.90 21.41
C ASP A 694 8.00 52.87 20.15
N SER A 695 8.46 54.05 19.71
CA SER A 695 9.37 54.21 18.57
C SER A 695 10.74 53.58 18.80
N LEU A 696 11.29 53.64 20.02
CA LEU A 696 12.54 52.97 20.37
C LEU A 696 12.44 51.45 20.20
N HIS A 697 11.30 50.86 20.56
CA HIS A 697 11.05 49.43 20.36
C HIS A 697 10.99 49.07 18.88
N SER A 698 10.27 49.84 18.07
CA SER A 698 10.23 49.65 16.62
C SER A 698 11.61 49.83 15.96
N LEU A 699 12.40 50.80 16.41
CA LEU A 699 13.78 50.98 15.94
C LEU A 699 14.67 49.81 16.34
N ALA A 700 14.50 49.27 17.54
CA ALA A 700 15.26 48.11 17.99
C ALA A 700 15.01 46.89 17.09
N VAL A 701 13.75 46.64 16.70
CA VAL A 701 13.41 45.58 15.74
C VAL A 701 14.13 45.78 14.40
N LYS A 702 14.09 47.00 13.84
CA LYS A 702 14.78 47.31 12.59
C LYS A 702 16.30 47.13 12.69
N VAL A 703 16.91 47.54 13.81
CA VAL A 703 18.35 47.37 14.05
C VAL A 703 18.72 45.90 14.20
N LEU A 704 17.98 45.12 14.98
CA LEU A 704 18.21 43.69 15.17
C LEU A 704 18.13 42.91 13.86
N TYR A 705 17.16 43.24 13.00
CA TYR A 705 17.05 42.64 11.67
C TYR A 705 18.35 42.81 10.84
N GLN A 706 18.99 43.98 10.93
CA GLN A 706 20.26 44.23 10.25
C GLN A 706 21.43 43.49 10.89
N LEU A 707 21.48 43.43 12.23
CA LEU A 707 22.53 42.74 12.96
C LEU A 707 22.51 41.22 12.72
N GLN A 708 21.33 40.63 12.60
CA GLN A 708 21.12 39.21 12.27
C GLN A 708 21.59 38.82 10.87
N TYR A 709 21.94 39.78 9.99
CA TYR A 709 22.38 39.49 8.64
C TYR A 709 23.80 38.90 8.57
N PHE A 710 24.63 39.09 9.59
CA PHE A 710 26.04 38.73 9.55
C PHE A 710 26.35 37.27 9.15
N PRO A 711 25.67 36.23 9.69
CA PRO A 711 25.92 34.84 9.28
C PRO A 711 25.58 34.60 7.80
N LEU A 712 24.50 35.23 7.31
CA LEU A 712 24.07 35.13 5.92
C LEU A 712 25.05 35.85 4.98
N PHE A 713 25.59 37.00 5.41
CA PHE A 713 26.66 37.68 4.70
C PHE A 713 27.92 36.80 4.57
N LEU A 714 28.32 36.10 5.65
CA LEU A 714 29.44 35.16 5.59
C LEU A 714 29.19 34.02 4.61
N ALA A 715 27.99 33.43 4.62
CA ALA A 715 27.59 32.40 3.68
C ALA A 715 27.61 32.89 2.22
N GLN A 716 26.98 34.03 1.93
CA GLN A 716 26.98 34.62 0.58
C GLN A 716 28.39 34.93 0.09
N ARG A 717 29.26 35.44 0.97
CA ARG A 717 30.64 35.73 0.62
C ARG A 717 31.44 34.45 0.34
N ALA A 718 31.20 33.40 1.12
CA ALA A 718 31.80 32.09 0.87
C ALA A 718 31.35 31.49 -0.48
N GLU A 719 30.06 31.62 -0.83
CA GLU A 719 29.53 31.19 -2.12
C GLU A 719 30.12 31.99 -3.28
N ARG A 720 30.26 33.30 -3.12
CA ARG A 720 30.91 34.15 -4.13
C ARG A 720 32.35 33.73 -4.37
N PHE A 721 33.14 33.52 -3.32
CA PHE A 721 34.52 33.03 -3.45
C PHE A 721 34.57 31.66 -4.12
N ALA A 722 33.61 30.77 -3.85
CA ALA A 722 33.51 29.49 -4.53
C ALA A 722 33.23 29.64 -6.03
N GLN A 723 32.37 30.60 -6.43
CA GLN A 723 32.12 30.92 -7.85
C GLN A 723 33.35 31.51 -8.54
N GLU A 724 34.14 32.29 -7.81
CA GLU A 724 35.39 32.90 -8.28
C GLU A 724 36.58 31.89 -8.28
N ASN A 725 36.35 30.64 -7.87
CA ASN A 725 37.36 29.57 -7.69
C ASN A 725 38.43 29.89 -6.62
N GLU A 726 38.14 30.81 -5.70
CA GLU A 726 38.96 31.13 -4.52
C GLU A 726 38.63 30.13 -3.39
N TRP A 727 39.08 28.88 -3.56
CA TRP A 727 38.67 27.75 -2.71
C TRP A 727 39.08 27.88 -1.24
N GLN A 728 40.23 28.51 -0.97
CA GLN A 728 40.73 28.73 0.38
C GLN A 728 39.85 29.75 1.13
N GLU A 729 39.57 30.88 0.49
CA GLU A 729 38.72 31.94 1.00
C GLU A 729 37.30 31.42 1.21
N ALA A 730 36.76 30.67 0.26
CA ALA A 730 35.45 30.05 0.39
C ALA A 730 35.38 29.09 1.59
N ALA A 731 36.38 28.23 1.79
CA ALA A 731 36.43 27.31 2.93
C ALA A 731 36.59 28.05 4.27
N GLU A 732 37.40 29.12 4.30
CA GLU A 732 37.59 29.95 5.49
C GLU A 732 36.30 30.68 5.89
N TYR A 733 35.57 31.28 4.93
CA TYR A 733 34.32 31.98 5.23
C TYR A 733 33.18 31.02 5.60
N TRP A 734 33.10 29.84 4.99
CA TRP A 734 32.18 28.81 5.45
C TRP A 734 32.52 28.30 6.86
N GLY A 735 33.81 28.14 7.18
CA GLY A 735 34.25 27.77 8.54
C GLY A 735 33.95 28.83 9.59
N ARG A 736 34.06 30.12 9.23
CA ARG A 736 33.61 31.25 10.07
C ARG A 736 32.10 31.25 10.26
N CYS A 737 31.34 31.04 9.18
CA CYS A 737 29.89 30.94 9.23
C CYS A 737 29.44 29.79 10.15
N TYR A 738 30.10 28.63 10.02
CA TYR A 738 29.87 27.47 10.89
C TYR A 738 30.11 27.81 12.36
N ALA A 739 31.23 28.46 12.70
CA ALA A 739 31.54 28.88 14.07
C ALA A 739 30.45 29.78 14.68
N VAL A 740 29.94 30.75 13.92
CA VAL A 740 28.85 31.63 14.36
C VAL A 740 27.55 30.84 14.54
N CYS A 741 27.23 29.94 13.60
CA CYS A 741 25.99 29.15 13.64
C CYS A 741 25.96 28.12 14.79
N GLU A 742 27.11 27.60 15.22
CA GLU A 742 27.17 26.70 16.40
C GLU A 742 26.66 27.41 17.67
N GLU A 743 26.95 28.71 17.80
CA GLU A 743 26.57 29.52 18.96
C GLU A 743 25.23 30.25 18.79
N LEU A 744 24.69 30.28 17.56
CA LEU A 744 23.42 30.90 17.24
C LEU A 744 22.27 30.12 17.89
N ASN A 745 21.64 30.69 18.91
CA ASN A 745 20.49 30.11 19.60
C ASN A 745 19.25 30.98 19.36
N PRO A 746 18.61 30.87 18.18
CA PRO A 746 17.43 31.67 17.88
C PRO A 746 16.29 31.25 18.81
N PRO A 747 15.57 32.21 19.42
CA PRO A 747 14.44 31.92 20.30
C PRO A 747 13.31 31.23 19.54
N VAL A 748 12.45 30.49 20.24
CA VAL A 748 11.30 29.81 19.62
C VAL A 748 10.32 30.85 19.07
N GLU A 749 10.00 31.88 19.87
CA GLU A 749 9.21 33.04 19.47
C GLU A 749 10.00 34.35 19.64
N VAL A 750 10.04 35.15 18.57
CA VAL A 750 10.73 36.46 18.55
C VAL A 750 10.04 37.47 19.46
N ALA A 751 8.71 37.33 19.61
CA ALA A 751 7.94 38.20 20.49
C ALA A 751 8.40 38.11 21.95
N ASP A 752 8.81 36.92 22.41
CA ASP A 752 9.27 36.69 23.79
C ASP A 752 10.57 37.42 24.13
N VAL A 753 11.38 37.73 23.11
CA VAL A 753 12.62 38.52 23.24
C VAL A 753 12.31 39.93 23.71
N PHE A 754 11.19 40.47 23.24
CA PHE A 754 10.74 41.78 23.60
C PHE A 754 9.62 41.66 24.65
N LYS A 755 10.00 41.75 25.92
CA LYS A 755 9.06 41.69 27.06
C LYS A 755 8.15 42.93 27.09
N PHE A 756 7.17 42.98 26.21
CA PHE A 756 6.23 44.08 26.13
C PHE A 756 5.05 43.86 27.08
N SER A 757 4.74 44.86 27.91
CA SER A 757 3.47 44.91 28.64
C SER A 757 2.29 45.18 27.72
N GLN A 758 2.53 45.86 26.59
CA GLN A 758 1.57 46.17 25.53
C GLN A 758 2.32 46.20 24.19
N THR A 759 1.75 45.60 23.14
CA THR A 759 2.32 45.60 21.80
C THR A 759 2.52 47.04 21.30
N PRO A 760 3.66 47.36 20.67
CA PRO A 760 3.88 48.69 20.14
C PRO A 760 2.80 49.14 19.16
N SER A 761 2.42 50.42 19.26
CA SER A 761 1.36 51.06 18.49
C SER A 761 1.80 51.61 17.13
N ALA A 762 3.11 51.73 16.89
CA ALA A 762 3.68 52.18 15.61
C ALA A 762 3.17 51.32 14.44
N SER A 763 2.74 51.96 13.35
CA SER A 763 2.15 51.23 12.22
C SER A 763 3.14 50.32 11.50
N CYS A 764 4.43 50.68 11.48
CA CYS A 764 5.48 49.84 10.89
C CYS A 764 5.82 48.58 11.71
N TYR A 765 5.49 48.55 13.01
CA TYR A 765 5.97 47.53 13.95
C TYR A 765 5.61 46.10 13.51
N GLU A 766 4.36 45.85 13.16
CA GLU A 766 3.94 44.49 12.72
C GLU A 766 4.70 44.03 11.48
N SER A 767 4.94 44.93 10.53
CA SER A 767 5.62 44.60 9.28
C SER A 767 7.11 44.31 9.50
N ASP A 768 7.77 45.08 10.37
CA ASP A 768 9.19 44.88 10.69
C ASP A 768 9.39 43.65 11.57
N MET A 769 8.45 43.37 12.48
CA MET A 769 8.47 42.15 13.28
C MET A 769 8.34 40.90 12.39
N ARG A 770 7.49 40.93 11.36
CA ARG A 770 7.42 39.83 10.37
C ARG A 770 8.73 39.64 9.62
N LYS A 771 9.40 40.71 9.19
CA LYS A 771 10.73 40.62 8.55
C LYS A 771 11.77 40.00 9.47
N LEU A 772 11.76 40.37 10.76
CA LEU A 772 12.64 39.77 11.76
C LEU A 772 12.34 38.28 11.96
N GLN A 773 11.07 37.89 12.02
CA GLN A 773 10.66 36.48 12.09
C GLN A 773 11.11 35.68 10.87
N ASP A 774 10.98 36.24 9.66
CA ASP A 774 11.44 35.58 8.43
C ASP A 774 12.97 35.46 8.41
N ARG A 775 13.70 36.48 8.85
CA ARG A 775 15.17 36.40 9.03
C ARG A 775 15.57 35.27 9.98
N GLN A 776 14.85 35.07 11.08
CA GLN A 776 15.14 33.96 11.97
C GLN A 776 14.90 32.59 11.33
N LYS A 777 13.89 32.44 10.46
CA LYS A 777 13.69 31.20 9.70
C LYS A 777 14.88 30.93 8.78
N GLU A 778 15.36 31.94 8.07
CA GLU A 778 16.56 31.83 7.22
C GLU A 778 17.78 31.40 8.05
N LEU A 779 17.97 31.98 9.23
CA LEU A 779 19.09 31.62 10.12
C LEU A 779 18.97 30.19 10.67
N ARG A 780 17.76 29.70 10.97
CA ARG A 780 17.54 28.30 11.37
C ARG A 780 17.89 27.34 10.24
N GLU A 781 17.50 27.67 9.00
CA GLU A 781 17.84 26.86 7.83
C GLU A 781 19.34 26.88 7.52
N LEU A 782 19.99 28.04 7.66
CA LEU A 782 21.44 28.14 7.56
C LEU A 782 22.12 27.26 8.61
N LYS A 783 21.70 27.32 9.88
CA LYS A 783 22.24 26.49 10.97
C LYS A 783 22.11 24.99 10.67
N ARG A 784 21.05 24.56 9.99
CA ARG A 784 20.84 23.16 9.60
C ARG A 784 21.81 22.68 8.53
N THR A 785 22.18 23.54 7.59
CA THR A 785 22.92 23.17 6.36
C THR A 785 24.39 23.57 6.37
N VAL A 786 24.79 24.48 7.27
CA VAL A 786 26.14 25.07 7.29
C VAL A 786 27.26 24.06 7.53
N SER A 787 27.02 23.00 8.31
CA SER A 787 28.03 21.94 8.56
C SER A 787 28.38 21.20 7.27
N GLU A 788 27.37 20.75 6.54
CA GLU A 788 27.53 20.04 5.26
C GLU A 788 28.26 20.91 4.24
N LYS A 789 27.85 22.19 4.12
CA LYS A 789 28.49 23.16 3.22
C LYS A 789 29.94 23.43 3.60
N ALA A 790 30.24 23.67 4.88
CA ALA A 790 31.60 23.91 5.34
C ALA A 790 32.52 22.70 5.13
N PHE A 791 32.03 21.48 5.41
CA PHE A 791 32.78 20.25 5.19
C PHE A 791 33.03 20.00 3.70
N ALA A 792 32.01 20.17 2.85
CA ALA A 792 32.16 20.02 1.41
C ALA A 792 33.18 21.02 0.83
N GLN A 793 33.09 22.30 1.22
CA GLN A 793 34.02 23.31 0.73
C GLN A 793 35.45 23.08 1.21
N THR A 794 35.62 22.66 2.46
CA THR A 794 36.94 22.31 3.01
C THR A 794 37.56 21.12 2.28
N CYS A 795 36.75 20.12 1.89
CA CYS A 795 37.21 19.01 1.05
C CYS A 795 37.67 19.49 -0.34
N THR A 796 36.91 20.39 -0.97
CA THR A 796 37.29 20.97 -2.27
C THR A 796 38.61 21.73 -2.18
N TYR A 797 38.80 22.54 -1.12
CA TYR A 797 40.07 23.20 -0.85
C TYR A 797 41.24 22.20 -0.72
N LEU A 798 41.06 21.14 0.08
CA LEU A 798 42.12 20.13 0.27
C LEU A 798 42.48 19.37 -1.02
N ARG A 799 41.50 19.13 -1.92
CA ARG A 799 41.76 18.52 -3.22
C ARG A 799 42.63 19.41 -4.12
N GLN A 800 42.40 20.72 -4.10
CA GLN A 800 43.13 21.70 -4.93
C GLN A 800 44.52 22.04 -4.40
N LYS A 801 44.79 21.74 -3.12
CA LYS A 801 46.11 21.93 -2.50
C LYS A 801 47.13 20.84 -2.86
N LYS A 802 46.68 19.72 -3.46
CA LYS A 802 47.55 18.67 -3.98
C LYS A 802 48.28 19.15 -5.23
#